data_AF-A0A1A7Z5T7-F1
#
_entry.id   AF-A0A1A7Z5T7-F1
#
_cell.length_a   1.000
_cell.length_b   1.000
_cell.length_c   1.000
_cell.angle_alpha   90.00
_cell.angle_beta   90.00
_cell.angle_gamma   90.00
#
_symmetry.space_group_name_H-M   'P 1'
#
loop_
_entity.id
_entity.type
_entity.pdbx_description
1 polymer ?
#
loop_
_entity_poly.entity_id
_entity_poly.type
_entity_poly.pdbx_seq_one_letter_code
_entity_poly.pdbx_strand_id
1 'polypeptide(L)'
;MMKHSRVISYQGTVTEVVNEGAGLYVIDRTVGLCVAYQPSARRKLRAGDQVELHHVHFLFRPCPDLPPSMLCCCLSSSLRVTTFSRVAGFPPPSHCPGDGVLPWLLLQNNTGLDQYLWVCHLTSQLSKSLVPGLLKQQCVCLLSWKLMETLWNQRGRGGHRDIYSEMLDKPHNCPLTQYRVDPSLPEYVSISDLLQALQSLVWSLKSLLPPKGSGLTRTQINSALSWSCRTLFSDPQAGDSLRPRPQLLVGVLQLPSPTSEFSQTLQLRDATGAVSCVVTETSEEDTGGQMASFNTAWIGCLVCVRQFTMVTERVLQSDFPSYQHLDEDRFITSRSCRVYLQFSLDHLHILSPSVGMVTHLRSKGGPPEGDVGKQTDEEEETTERKRRREDQNPSSSVTMTTDSEGGASQPCVTVVIRVEQKEGVAWKNTGKGVTDIKVGLQLCFTVRAAVIGPVVSWGRDPKNKPMMEREVEPEKEEEKVLLVFSGVCSRWFPVLQPGSFYRLVAANTQDCSVLIGCGVSGRSGVELQTEATLQVRSDWRLHTLTRLLQDPTCKQVVPRPVLSVSQVLDCSSELVCVQGLVCERVAVCSRTSGSGSSHTGVRLTMCDQTGQSLQVYLDLRHAPYPLGVLPGNTLLLSGVQRKLSRSGGVYCSFLPVSCISVMSLGDSRCAPPPPVPRMHLAQWAGTDQQRCNVAQVKGHVVCFLFLQLQWSCSQCGSVYSQVCRSQCGSSSSQFESRAKVVIDDGTGEAHVCFSGGLLQTLLRLADSQWEGLQRAVKVKGHIRIFPQGRSLLCDGDPDDFLHHFLFCVCSSDVMCRPISLTCRRLTNQRPEEVRRFTRGDREFMTRLPRPLQLTCVHLKPD
;
A
#
# COMPACT_ATOMS: atom_id res chain seq x y z
N MET A 1 -3.26 -5.69 -33.35
CA MET A 1 -3.74 -5.76 -34.75
C MET A 1 -2.67 -5.17 -35.66
N MET A 2 -2.35 -5.83 -36.77
CA MET A 2 -1.39 -5.33 -37.76
C MET A 2 -2.12 -4.42 -38.75
N LYS A 3 -1.62 -3.21 -38.96
CA LYS A 3 -2.16 -2.20 -39.88
C LYS A 3 -1.17 -1.94 -41.01
N HIS A 4 -1.67 -1.49 -42.15
CA HIS A 4 -0.85 -1.09 -43.30
C HIS A 4 -0.87 0.43 -43.45
N SER A 5 0.26 1.01 -43.85
CA SER A 5 0.35 2.42 -44.20
C SER A 5 -0.10 2.68 -45.64
N ARG A 6 -0.44 3.93 -45.96
CA ARG A 6 -0.75 4.37 -47.32
C ARG A 6 0.32 5.33 -47.80
N VAL A 7 0.85 5.13 -49.00
CA VAL A 7 1.85 6.05 -49.57
C VAL A 7 1.14 7.24 -50.21
N ILE A 8 1.50 8.45 -49.82
CA ILE A 8 0.91 9.70 -50.33
C ILE A 8 1.98 10.76 -50.62
N SER A 9 1.58 11.84 -51.29
CA SER A 9 2.32 13.11 -51.30
C SER A 9 1.57 14.14 -50.44
N TYR A 10 2.30 15.03 -49.78
CA TYR A 10 1.74 16.03 -48.88
C TYR A 10 2.55 17.32 -48.95
N GLN A 11 1.86 18.46 -48.93
CA GLN A 11 2.47 19.78 -48.85
C GLN A 11 1.88 20.52 -47.67
N GLY A 12 2.72 21.16 -46.85
CA GLY A 12 2.26 21.86 -45.66
C GLY A 12 3.35 22.66 -44.96
N THR A 13 2.97 23.30 -43.86
CA THR A 13 3.88 24.14 -43.05
C THR A 13 4.28 23.43 -41.77
N VAL A 14 5.58 23.35 -41.47
CA VAL A 14 6.04 22.88 -40.16
C VAL A 14 5.59 23.89 -39.10
N THR A 15 4.75 23.48 -38.17
CA THR A 15 4.20 24.35 -37.12
C THR A 15 4.91 24.20 -35.79
N GLU A 16 5.42 23.01 -35.49
CA GLU A 16 6.07 22.71 -34.20
C GLU A 16 7.24 21.74 -34.41
N VAL A 17 8.31 21.93 -33.64
CA VAL A 17 9.42 20.98 -33.53
C VAL A 17 9.26 20.23 -32.21
N VAL A 18 8.81 18.97 -32.26
CA VAL A 18 8.52 18.17 -31.07
C VAL A 18 9.80 17.67 -30.43
N ASN A 19 10.66 17.05 -31.24
CA ASN A 19 11.98 16.61 -30.83
C ASN A 19 12.90 16.59 -32.05
N GLU A 20 13.73 17.62 -32.14
CA GLU A 20 14.65 17.82 -33.27
C GLU A 20 15.62 16.64 -33.42
N GLY A 21 16.21 16.15 -32.33
CA GLY A 21 17.18 15.05 -32.34
C GLY A 21 16.57 13.67 -32.58
N ALA A 22 15.26 13.52 -32.40
CA ALA A 22 14.50 12.34 -32.80
C ALA A 22 13.85 12.48 -34.18
N GLY A 23 14.02 13.61 -34.87
CA GLY A 23 13.40 13.84 -36.17
C GLY A 23 11.87 13.88 -36.14
N LEU A 24 11.27 14.40 -35.05
CA LEU A 24 9.82 14.54 -34.88
C LEU A 24 9.36 15.99 -34.97
N TYR A 25 8.38 16.23 -35.82
CA TYR A 25 7.81 17.54 -36.13
C TYR A 25 6.28 17.47 -36.24
N VAL A 26 5.60 18.62 -36.21
CA VAL A 26 4.17 18.76 -36.55
C VAL A 26 4.03 19.68 -37.75
N ILE A 27 3.22 19.27 -38.72
CA ILE A 27 2.83 20.02 -39.92
C ILE A 27 1.36 20.43 -39.78
N ASP A 28 1.04 21.66 -40.15
CA ASP A 28 -0.32 22.22 -40.18
C ASP A 28 -1.10 22.04 -38.86
N ARG A 29 -0.38 22.06 -37.73
CA ARG A 29 -0.86 21.90 -36.34
C ARG A 29 -1.53 20.56 -36.01
N THR A 30 -1.72 19.68 -36.98
CA THR A 30 -2.58 18.50 -36.85
C THR A 30 -1.92 17.20 -37.30
N VAL A 31 -0.93 17.27 -38.18
CA VAL A 31 -0.27 16.09 -38.78
C VAL A 31 1.15 15.98 -38.24
N GLY A 32 1.50 14.87 -37.60
CA GLY A 32 2.88 14.64 -37.18
C GLY A 32 3.76 14.16 -38.34
N LEU A 33 5.05 14.48 -38.30
CA LEU A 33 6.07 14.08 -39.26
C LEU A 33 7.24 13.40 -38.52
N CYS A 34 7.65 12.23 -39.02
CA CYS A 34 8.82 11.49 -38.55
C CYS A 34 9.80 11.27 -39.72
N VAL A 35 11.02 11.80 -39.57
CA VAL A 35 12.11 11.65 -40.56
C VAL A 35 13.24 10.72 -40.09
N ALA A 36 13.05 10.01 -38.97
CA ALA A 36 14.09 9.23 -38.31
C ALA A 36 14.61 8.01 -39.13
N TYR A 37 13.85 7.55 -40.12
CA TYR A 37 14.23 6.44 -41.00
C TYR A 37 15.08 6.87 -42.21
N GLN A 38 15.35 8.17 -42.34
CA GLN A 38 16.25 8.74 -43.35
C GLN A 38 17.60 9.12 -42.73
N PRO A 39 18.68 9.20 -43.54
CA PRO A 39 19.95 9.77 -43.10
C PRO A 39 19.78 11.20 -42.59
N SER A 40 20.53 11.57 -41.55
CA SER A 40 20.48 12.90 -40.96
C SER A 40 20.73 14.00 -42.00
N ALA A 41 19.74 14.86 -42.21
CA ALA A 41 19.86 16.00 -43.12
C ALA A 41 20.87 17.02 -42.60
N ARG A 42 21.63 17.65 -43.50
CA ARG A 42 22.60 18.72 -43.15
C ARG A 42 21.93 19.95 -42.51
N ARG A 43 20.68 20.22 -42.90
CA ARG A 43 19.82 21.27 -42.33
C ARG A 43 18.60 20.61 -41.69
N LYS A 44 18.31 20.99 -40.45
CA LYS A 44 17.11 20.55 -39.72
C LYS A 44 15.91 21.46 -40.00
N LEU A 45 14.71 20.92 -39.85
CA LEU A 45 13.47 21.66 -40.07
C LEU A 45 13.16 22.59 -38.90
N ARG A 46 12.58 23.75 -39.20
CA ARG A 46 12.17 24.73 -38.20
C ARG A 46 10.69 25.05 -38.33
N ALA A 47 10.06 25.45 -37.23
CA ALA A 47 8.71 25.99 -37.26
C ALA A 47 8.66 27.18 -38.23
N GLY A 48 7.73 27.16 -39.18
CA GLY A 48 7.54 28.10 -40.28
C GLY A 48 8.09 27.65 -41.63
N ASP A 49 8.86 26.56 -41.72
CA ASP A 49 9.31 26.01 -43.01
C ASP A 49 8.11 25.44 -43.79
N GLN A 50 7.99 25.77 -45.08
CA GLN A 50 7.07 25.08 -45.99
C GLN A 50 7.78 23.87 -46.59
N VAL A 51 7.14 22.70 -46.49
CA VAL A 51 7.69 21.43 -46.94
C VAL A 51 6.77 20.75 -47.94
N GLU A 52 7.39 20.11 -48.92
CA GLU A 52 6.76 19.22 -49.90
C GLU A 52 7.36 17.83 -49.71
N LEU A 53 6.47 16.86 -49.48
CA LEU A 53 6.78 15.48 -49.16
C LEU A 53 6.22 14.58 -50.25
N HIS A 54 7.06 13.71 -50.83
CA HIS A 54 6.59 12.70 -51.78
C HIS A 54 6.93 11.29 -51.31
N HIS A 55 6.10 10.34 -51.70
CA HIS A 55 6.26 8.92 -51.38
C HIS A 55 6.40 8.66 -49.87
N VAL A 56 5.65 9.42 -49.04
CA VAL A 56 5.66 9.27 -47.57
C VAL A 56 4.58 8.32 -47.10
N HIS A 57 4.87 7.58 -46.03
CA HIS A 57 3.90 6.67 -45.41
C HIS A 57 2.96 7.45 -44.50
N PHE A 58 1.66 7.40 -44.77
CA PHE A 58 0.60 7.88 -43.89
C PHE A 58 0.14 6.75 -42.96
N LEU A 59 0.13 7.05 -41.67
CA LEU A 59 -0.28 6.14 -40.59
C LEU A 59 -1.35 6.80 -39.71
N PHE A 60 -2.34 6.00 -39.33
CA PHE A 60 -3.44 6.45 -38.47
C PHE A 60 -3.35 5.83 -37.07
N ARG A 61 -3.07 6.69 -36.10
CA ARG A 61 -2.85 6.41 -34.67
C ARG A 61 -1.76 5.34 -34.46
N PRO A 62 -0.52 5.56 -34.94
CA PRO A 62 0.58 4.62 -34.67
C PRO A 62 1.03 4.66 -33.21
N CYS A 63 0.87 5.81 -32.52
CA CYS A 63 1.14 5.98 -31.10
C CYS A 63 -0.02 6.79 -30.47
N PRO A 64 -0.56 6.37 -29.31
CA PRO A 64 -1.64 7.08 -28.61
C PRO A 64 -1.22 8.47 -28.06
N ASP A 65 0.07 8.68 -27.83
CA ASP A 65 0.61 9.89 -27.17
C ASP A 65 1.07 10.99 -28.16
N LEU A 66 0.82 10.77 -29.46
CA LEU A 66 1.21 11.65 -30.56
C LEU A 66 0.01 11.94 -31.47
N PRO A 67 0.11 12.89 -32.42
CA PRO A 67 -0.99 13.21 -33.32
C PRO A 67 -1.57 11.97 -34.02
N PRO A 68 -2.90 11.91 -34.24
CA PRO A 68 -3.56 10.73 -34.79
C PRO A 68 -3.17 10.46 -36.26
N SER A 69 -2.70 11.47 -36.98
CA SER A 69 -2.20 11.35 -38.35
C SER A 69 -0.71 11.56 -38.35
N MET A 70 0.06 10.56 -38.78
CA MET A 70 1.53 10.62 -38.84
C MET A 70 2.02 10.35 -40.27
N LEU A 71 2.90 11.20 -40.77
CA LEU A 71 3.67 11.01 -41.98
C LEU A 71 5.08 10.53 -41.60
N CYS A 72 5.53 9.42 -42.18
CA CYS A 72 6.84 8.85 -41.91
C CYS A 72 7.62 8.70 -43.21
N CYS A 73 8.84 9.25 -43.25
CA CYS A 73 9.70 9.20 -44.43
C CYS A 73 10.60 7.96 -44.40
N CYS A 74 10.60 7.18 -45.48
CA CYS A 74 11.51 6.07 -45.72
C CYS A 74 12.65 6.50 -46.68
N LEU A 75 13.54 5.58 -47.08
CA LEU A 75 14.59 5.86 -48.07
C LEU A 75 14.04 6.16 -49.47
N SER A 76 12.83 5.68 -49.78
CA SER A 76 12.10 6.00 -51.02
C SER A 76 11.33 7.32 -50.96
N SER A 77 11.23 7.96 -49.79
CA SER A 77 10.56 9.26 -49.63
C SER A 77 11.47 10.43 -49.99
N SER A 78 10.90 11.51 -50.53
CA SER A 78 11.62 12.77 -50.72
C SER A 78 11.00 13.90 -49.89
N LEU A 79 11.86 14.73 -49.31
CA LEU A 79 11.48 15.91 -48.53
C LEU A 79 12.17 17.13 -49.12
N ARG A 80 11.38 18.11 -49.56
CA ARG A 80 11.86 19.37 -50.10
C ARG A 80 11.32 20.54 -49.28
N VAL A 81 12.20 21.46 -48.90
CA VAL A 81 11.79 22.75 -48.31
C VAL A 81 11.54 23.72 -49.45
N THR A 82 10.29 24.16 -49.61
CA THR A 82 9.88 25.05 -50.71
C THR A 82 10.01 26.52 -50.34
N THR A 83 9.77 26.87 -49.07
CA THR A 83 10.07 28.20 -48.53
C THR A 83 10.59 28.08 -47.10
N PHE A 84 11.54 28.95 -46.76
CA PHE A 84 12.17 28.96 -45.43
C PHE A 84 11.33 29.73 -44.40
N SER A 85 11.41 29.30 -43.14
CA SER A 85 10.79 30.00 -42.02
C SER A 85 11.24 31.46 -41.92
N ARG A 86 10.27 32.35 -41.71
CA ARG A 86 10.47 33.78 -41.43
C ARG A 86 10.64 34.06 -39.93
N VAL A 87 10.48 33.05 -39.08
CA VAL A 87 10.64 33.17 -37.62
C VAL A 87 12.13 33.24 -37.30
N ALA A 88 12.55 34.31 -36.62
CA ALA A 88 13.94 34.43 -36.15
C ALA A 88 14.28 33.20 -35.31
N GLY A 89 15.37 32.51 -35.68
CA GLY A 89 15.79 31.31 -34.95
C GLY A 89 16.06 31.69 -33.50
N PHE A 90 15.38 31.04 -32.55
CA PHE A 90 15.87 31.04 -31.19
C PHE A 90 17.30 30.48 -31.21
N PRO A 91 18.23 31.05 -30.42
CA PRO A 91 19.56 30.45 -30.30
C PRO A 91 19.35 28.97 -29.95
N PRO A 92 20.08 28.04 -30.62
CA PRO A 92 19.93 26.64 -30.32
C PRO A 92 20.14 26.48 -28.81
N PRO A 93 19.22 25.81 -28.07
CA PRO A 93 19.53 25.45 -26.70
C PRO A 93 20.90 24.77 -26.75
N SER A 94 21.83 25.25 -25.92
CA SER A 94 23.24 24.79 -25.85
C SER A 94 23.29 23.30 -26.16
N HIS A 95 23.81 22.96 -27.35
CA HIS A 95 23.72 21.64 -27.99
C HIS A 95 23.15 20.57 -27.07
N CYS A 96 21.85 20.25 -27.21
CA CYS A 96 21.24 19.17 -26.43
C CYS A 96 22.15 17.94 -26.57
N PRO A 97 22.85 17.57 -25.50
CA PRO A 97 23.81 16.50 -25.59
C PRO A 97 22.88 15.26 -25.74
N GLY A 98 22.92 14.57 -26.88
CA GLY A 98 21.97 13.48 -27.22
C GLY A 98 21.29 13.57 -28.60
N ASP A 99 21.57 14.62 -29.37
CA ASP A 99 21.12 14.78 -30.75
C ASP A 99 21.50 13.56 -31.63
N GLY A 100 20.51 12.94 -32.29
CA GLY A 100 20.71 11.80 -33.19
C GLY A 100 20.88 10.41 -32.53
N VAL A 101 20.92 10.31 -31.20
CA VAL A 101 21.09 9.00 -30.50
C VAL A 101 19.89 8.08 -30.74
N LEU A 102 18.66 8.59 -30.64
CA LEU A 102 17.45 7.79 -30.82
C LEU A 102 17.30 7.28 -32.28
N PRO A 103 17.45 8.11 -33.33
CA PRO A 103 17.52 7.61 -34.71
C PRO A 103 18.63 6.58 -34.92
N TRP A 104 19.81 6.77 -34.32
CA TRP A 104 20.89 5.79 -34.43
C TRP A 104 20.51 4.43 -33.84
N LEU A 105 19.95 4.41 -32.62
CA LEU A 105 19.46 3.17 -31.97
C LEU A 105 18.31 2.52 -32.75
N LEU A 106 17.40 3.32 -33.31
CA LEU A 106 16.34 2.86 -34.21
C LEU A 106 16.90 2.08 -35.39
N LEU A 107 17.87 2.65 -36.09
CA LEU A 107 18.47 2.08 -37.29
C LEU A 107 19.31 0.84 -36.97
N GLN A 108 20.05 0.86 -35.86
CA GLN A 108 20.89 -0.26 -35.43
C GLN A 108 20.07 -1.47 -35.00
N ASN A 109 18.98 -1.27 -34.27
CA ASN A 109 18.16 -2.35 -33.72
C ASN A 109 16.94 -2.72 -34.60
N ASN A 110 16.74 -2.01 -35.70
CA ASN A 110 15.58 -2.13 -36.61
C ASN A 110 14.24 -2.15 -35.85
N THR A 111 14.08 -1.20 -34.93
CA THR A 111 12.92 -1.13 -34.03
C THR A 111 11.65 -0.69 -34.77
N GLY A 112 10.50 -1.24 -34.35
CA GLY A 112 9.19 -0.85 -34.88
C GLY A 112 8.88 0.62 -34.63
N LEU A 113 8.14 1.25 -35.55
CA LEU A 113 7.78 2.67 -35.45
C LEU A 113 6.97 2.99 -34.19
N ASP A 114 6.05 2.11 -33.80
CA ASP A 114 5.22 2.26 -32.59
C ASP A 114 6.08 2.40 -31.33
N GLN A 115 7.07 1.52 -31.21
CA GLN A 115 8.05 1.54 -30.11
C GLN A 115 8.93 2.79 -30.18
N TYR A 116 9.41 3.17 -31.37
CA TYR A 116 10.22 4.37 -31.54
C TYR A 116 9.48 5.64 -31.13
N LEU A 117 8.25 5.82 -31.61
CA LEU A 117 7.42 6.96 -31.28
C LEU A 117 7.12 7.03 -29.78
N TRP A 118 6.86 5.89 -29.15
CA TRP A 118 6.68 5.80 -27.70
C TRP A 118 7.97 6.20 -26.95
N VAL A 119 9.14 5.71 -27.35
CA VAL A 119 10.44 6.10 -26.75
C VAL A 119 10.67 7.60 -26.87
N CYS A 120 10.34 8.20 -28.02
CA CYS A 120 10.50 9.63 -28.23
C CYS A 120 9.59 10.45 -27.31
N HIS A 121 8.32 10.04 -27.17
CA HIS A 121 7.39 10.65 -26.23
C HIS A 121 7.88 10.51 -24.79
N LEU A 122 8.26 9.29 -24.39
CA LEU A 122 8.80 8.99 -23.06
C LEU A 122 10.04 9.83 -22.74
N THR A 123 10.95 9.99 -23.71
CA THR A 123 12.16 10.79 -23.55
C THR A 123 11.82 12.24 -23.22
N SER A 124 10.80 12.82 -23.86
CA SER A 124 10.34 14.18 -23.57
C SER A 124 9.76 14.30 -22.16
N GLN A 125 8.96 13.33 -21.73
CA GLN A 125 8.36 13.35 -20.40
C GLN A 125 9.39 13.12 -19.29
N LEU A 126 10.27 12.13 -19.44
CA LEU A 126 11.36 11.86 -18.49
C LEU A 126 12.35 13.02 -18.44
N SER A 127 12.53 13.77 -19.54
CA SER A 127 13.37 14.96 -19.51
C SER A 127 12.81 16.02 -18.57
N LYS A 128 11.47 16.20 -18.56
CA LYS A 128 10.82 17.16 -17.66
C LYS A 128 10.91 16.73 -16.19
N SER A 129 10.85 15.43 -15.90
CA SER A 129 10.81 14.92 -14.54
C SER A 129 12.17 14.54 -13.94
N LEU A 130 13.22 14.30 -14.74
CA LEU A 130 14.52 13.85 -14.24
C LEU A 130 15.66 14.86 -14.48
N VAL A 131 15.60 15.67 -15.53
CA VAL A 131 16.72 16.57 -15.88
C VAL A 131 16.91 17.76 -14.93
N PRO A 132 15.87 18.38 -14.34
CA PRO A 132 16.05 19.53 -13.45
C PRO A 132 16.85 19.27 -12.17
N GLY A 133 17.30 18.04 -11.88
CA GLY A 133 18.12 17.78 -10.69
C GLY A 133 18.67 16.37 -10.52
N LEU A 134 18.39 15.41 -11.42
CA LEU A 134 18.83 14.01 -11.25
C LEU A 134 19.76 13.52 -12.36
N LEU A 135 19.58 13.95 -13.62
CA LEU A 135 20.30 13.42 -14.77
C LEU A 135 20.67 14.48 -15.81
N LYS A 136 21.74 14.22 -16.56
CA LYS A 136 22.03 14.95 -17.81
C LYS A 136 21.08 14.48 -18.92
N GLN A 137 20.76 15.38 -19.84
CA GLN A 137 19.80 15.12 -20.93
C GLN A 137 20.19 13.93 -21.83
N GLN A 138 21.49 13.69 -22.08
CA GLN A 138 21.99 12.51 -22.83
C GLN A 138 21.51 11.19 -22.26
N CYS A 139 21.49 11.10 -20.94
CA CYS A 139 21.18 9.88 -20.23
C CYS A 139 19.72 9.50 -20.41
N VAL A 140 18.82 10.49 -20.59
CA VAL A 140 17.38 10.26 -20.71
C VAL A 140 17.02 9.51 -21.99
N CYS A 141 17.68 9.80 -23.11
CA CYS A 141 17.47 9.08 -24.38
C CYS A 141 17.83 7.58 -24.21
N LEU A 142 19.00 7.30 -23.62
CA LEU A 142 19.46 5.93 -23.38
C LEU A 142 18.58 5.19 -22.36
N LEU A 143 18.13 5.89 -21.32
CA LEU A 143 17.22 5.32 -20.31
C LEU A 143 15.86 4.98 -20.91
N SER A 144 15.31 5.86 -21.75
CA SER A 144 14.04 5.64 -22.44
C SER A 144 14.13 4.45 -23.39
N TRP A 145 15.26 4.32 -24.09
CA TRP A 145 15.54 3.14 -24.91
C TRP A 145 15.64 1.86 -24.10
N LYS A 146 16.44 1.87 -23.02
CA LYS A 146 16.58 0.73 -22.10
C LYS A 146 15.23 0.31 -21.51
N LEU A 147 14.38 1.28 -21.15
CA LEU A 147 13.02 1.03 -20.68
C LEU A 147 12.19 0.29 -21.73
N MET A 148 12.19 0.78 -22.97
CA MET A 148 11.52 0.10 -24.07
C MET A 148 12.02 -1.35 -24.23
N GLU A 149 13.33 -1.57 -24.23
CA GLU A 149 13.90 -2.94 -24.31
C GLU A 149 13.39 -3.81 -23.17
N THR A 150 13.45 -3.33 -21.92
CA THR A 150 12.96 -4.11 -20.76
C THR A 150 11.49 -4.45 -20.85
N LEU A 151 10.67 -3.57 -21.42
CA LEU A 151 9.23 -3.80 -21.59
C LEU A 151 8.92 -4.75 -22.76
N TRP A 152 9.77 -4.77 -23.79
CA TRP A 152 9.52 -5.47 -25.06
C TRP A 152 10.37 -6.72 -25.30
N ASN A 153 11.24 -7.09 -24.34
CA ASN A 153 12.21 -8.21 -24.40
C ASN A 153 11.65 -9.61 -24.70
N GLN A 154 10.36 -9.74 -25.02
CA GLN A 154 9.72 -10.99 -25.47
C GLN A 154 9.44 -11.05 -26.98
N ARG A 155 9.64 -9.96 -27.75
CA ARG A 155 9.52 -9.98 -29.22
C ARG A 155 10.93 -9.99 -29.81
N GLY A 156 11.26 -11.06 -30.54
CA GLY A 156 12.58 -11.26 -31.13
C GLY A 156 13.06 -10.05 -31.94
N ARG A 157 14.38 -9.80 -31.90
CA ARG A 157 15.02 -8.77 -32.73
C ARG A 157 14.58 -8.97 -34.18
N GLY A 158 14.07 -7.91 -34.80
CA GLY A 158 13.78 -7.92 -36.24
C GLY A 158 15.06 -8.23 -37.02
N GLY A 159 14.91 -8.83 -38.21
CA GLY A 159 16.04 -9.02 -39.13
C GLY A 159 16.70 -7.67 -39.48
N HIS A 160 17.92 -7.71 -40.01
CA HIS A 160 18.62 -6.49 -40.43
C HIS A 160 17.81 -5.73 -41.50
N ARG A 161 17.78 -4.40 -41.43
CA ARG A 161 17.13 -3.56 -42.46
C ARG A 161 17.87 -3.73 -43.78
N ASP A 162 17.17 -4.18 -44.82
CA ASP A 162 17.72 -4.27 -46.17
C ASP A 162 17.44 -2.97 -46.93
N ILE A 163 18.45 -2.09 -46.93
CA ILE A 163 18.38 -0.79 -47.59
C ILE A 163 18.24 -0.89 -49.12
N TYR A 164 18.70 -1.99 -49.73
CA TYR A 164 18.61 -2.16 -51.19
C TYR A 164 17.18 -2.52 -51.58
N SER A 165 16.55 -3.45 -50.84
CA SER A 165 15.13 -3.76 -51.03
C SER A 165 14.22 -2.55 -50.82
N GLU A 166 14.58 -1.66 -49.89
CA GLU A 166 13.83 -0.44 -49.61
C GLU A 166 13.97 0.64 -50.71
N MET A 167 15.08 0.63 -51.46
CA MET A 167 15.36 1.60 -52.52
C MET A 167 14.98 1.10 -53.91
N LEU A 168 15.12 -0.21 -54.17
CA LEU A 168 15.07 -0.78 -55.52
C LEU A 168 13.78 -1.56 -55.80
N ASP A 169 13.19 -2.22 -54.81
CA ASP A 169 11.99 -3.05 -55.02
C ASP A 169 10.75 -2.20 -55.30
N LYS A 170 9.79 -2.78 -56.05
CA LYS A 170 8.48 -2.16 -56.32
C LYS A 170 7.36 -3.18 -56.09
N PRO A 171 6.50 -2.99 -55.06
CA PRO A 171 6.57 -1.96 -54.02
C PRO A 171 7.82 -2.12 -53.14
N HIS A 172 8.35 -1.01 -52.61
CA HIS A 172 9.54 -1.06 -51.78
C HIS A 172 9.24 -1.69 -50.41
N ASN A 173 10.18 -2.49 -49.90
CA ASN A 173 10.03 -3.18 -48.62
C ASN A 173 10.69 -2.35 -47.51
N CYS A 174 9.87 -1.67 -46.68
CA CYS A 174 10.39 -0.88 -45.57
C CYS A 174 9.67 -1.16 -44.24
N PRO A 175 10.29 -0.80 -43.10
CA PRO A 175 9.68 -0.97 -41.76
C PRO A 175 8.38 -0.17 -41.55
N LEU A 176 8.06 0.78 -42.44
CA LEU A 176 6.88 1.65 -42.34
C LEU A 176 5.66 1.10 -43.09
N THR A 177 5.83 0.08 -43.95
CA THR A 177 4.73 -0.51 -44.74
C THR A 177 3.67 -1.16 -43.85
N GLN A 178 4.11 -1.81 -42.77
CA GLN A 178 3.24 -2.43 -41.78
C GLN A 178 3.59 -1.92 -40.38
N TYR A 179 2.59 -1.62 -39.57
CA TYR A 179 2.79 -1.19 -38.19
C TYR A 179 1.78 -1.86 -37.26
N ARG A 180 2.14 -1.93 -35.98
CA ARG A 180 1.27 -2.42 -34.92
C ARG A 180 0.86 -1.25 -34.04
N VAL A 181 -0.32 -1.37 -33.44
CA VAL A 181 -0.76 -0.48 -32.38
C VAL A 181 -1.00 -1.37 -31.18
N ASP A 182 -0.17 -1.20 -30.16
CA ASP A 182 -0.27 -1.98 -28.93
C ASP A 182 -1.03 -1.18 -27.86
N PRO A 183 -2.28 -1.56 -27.53
CA PRO A 183 -3.05 -0.86 -26.51
C PRO A 183 -2.49 -1.08 -25.10
N SER A 184 -1.59 -2.05 -24.91
CA SER A 184 -0.95 -2.33 -23.62
C SER A 184 0.27 -1.44 -23.32
N LEU A 185 0.58 -0.48 -24.22
CA LEU A 185 1.69 0.45 -24.02
C LEU A 185 1.53 1.23 -22.71
N PRO A 186 2.52 1.13 -21.79
CA PRO A 186 2.47 1.87 -20.54
C PRO A 186 2.53 3.38 -20.76
N GLU A 187 1.72 4.10 -20.00
CA GLU A 187 1.69 5.54 -19.94
C GLU A 187 2.56 6.02 -18.78
N TYR A 188 3.55 6.87 -19.08
CA TYR A 188 4.38 7.48 -18.05
C TYR A 188 3.60 8.59 -17.32
N VAL A 189 3.72 8.62 -16.00
CA VAL A 189 3.12 9.65 -15.14
C VAL A 189 4.22 10.23 -14.23
N SER A 190 4.28 11.56 -14.11
CA SER A 190 5.16 12.19 -13.12
C SER A 190 4.60 12.03 -11.70
N ILE A 191 5.45 12.11 -10.67
CA ILE A 191 4.98 11.96 -9.29
C ILE A 191 4.00 13.09 -8.92
N SER A 192 4.27 14.32 -9.35
CA SER A 192 3.38 15.46 -9.09
C SER A 192 2.00 15.29 -9.75
N ASP A 193 1.96 14.91 -11.03
CA ASP A 193 0.69 14.69 -11.75
C ASP A 193 -0.13 13.56 -11.13
N LEU A 194 0.55 12.49 -10.68
CA LEU A 194 -0.08 11.37 -10.00
C LEU A 194 -0.75 11.81 -8.70
N LEU A 195 -0.01 12.55 -7.86
CA LEU A 195 -0.53 13.05 -6.59
C LEU A 195 -1.71 14.00 -6.80
N GLN A 196 -1.61 14.92 -7.77
CA GLN A 196 -2.69 15.85 -8.10
C GLN A 196 -3.95 15.10 -8.59
N ALA A 197 -3.79 14.10 -9.46
CA ALA A 197 -4.90 13.30 -9.96
C ALA A 197 -5.60 12.54 -8.82
N LEU A 198 -4.84 11.91 -7.92
CA LEU A 198 -5.39 11.18 -6.77
C LEU A 198 -6.07 12.11 -5.76
N GLN A 199 -5.54 13.32 -5.55
CA GLN A 199 -6.12 14.36 -4.70
C GLN A 199 -7.36 15.04 -5.30
N SER A 200 -7.62 14.88 -6.61
CA SER A 200 -8.84 15.41 -7.24
C SER A 200 -10.06 14.47 -7.11
N LEU A 201 -9.83 13.17 -6.90
CA LEU A 201 -10.86 12.11 -6.92
C LEU A 201 -11.65 11.93 -5.59
N VAL A 202 -11.73 12.95 -4.75
CA VAL A 202 -11.68 12.65 -3.31
C VAL A 202 -13.03 12.44 -2.62
N TRP A 203 -14.20 12.92 -3.08
CA TRP A 203 -15.39 12.80 -2.22
C TRP A 203 -16.70 12.49 -2.95
N SER A 204 -17.17 11.23 -2.81
CA SER A 204 -18.58 10.87 -2.97
C SER A 204 -19.06 10.16 -1.69
N LEU A 205 -19.63 10.92 -0.75
CA LEU A 205 -19.98 10.40 0.58
C LEU A 205 -21.06 9.32 0.53
N LYS A 206 -22.02 9.44 -0.40
CA LYS A 206 -23.10 8.46 -0.58
C LYS A 206 -22.59 7.09 -1.00
N SER A 207 -21.54 7.03 -1.82
CA SER A 207 -20.93 5.74 -2.24
C SER A 207 -20.17 5.02 -1.13
N LEU A 208 -19.83 5.71 -0.04
CA LEU A 208 -19.13 5.13 1.11
C LEU A 208 -20.09 4.47 2.12
N LEU A 209 -21.40 4.68 1.95
CA LEU A 209 -22.43 4.12 2.82
C LEU A 209 -23.19 3.01 2.09
N PRO A 210 -23.76 2.03 2.82
CA PRO A 210 -24.61 1.00 2.24
C PRO A 210 -25.81 1.60 1.48
N PRO A 211 -26.29 0.95 0.40
CA PRO A 211 -27.39 1.45 -0.43
C PRO A 211 -28.72 1.65 0.31
N LYS A 212 -28.94 0.98 1.46
CA LYS A 212 -30.07 1.20 2.39
C LYS A 212 -29.69 2.13 3.57
N GLY A 213 -28.94 3.19 3.31
CA GLY A 213 -28.36 4.07 4.34
C GLY A 213 -29.34 4.91 5.16
N SER A 214 -30.63 4.98 4.77
CA SER A 214 -31.66 5.76 5.48
C SER A 214 -31.98 5.26 6.89
N GLY A 215 -31.66 4.00 7.20
CA GLY A 215 -31.83 3.41 8.53
C GLY A 215 -30.64 3.57 9.48
N LEU A 216 -29.54 4.21 9.04
CA LEU A 216 -28.33 4.35 9.86
C LEU A 216 -28.45 5.50 10.88
N THR A 217 -27.93 5.29 12.08
CA THR A 217 -27.94 6.31 13.14
C THR A 217 -26.91 7.40 12.85
N ARG A 218 -27.11 8.59 13.43
CA ARG A 218 -26.08 9.66 13.43
C ARG A 218 -24.71 9.10 13.83
N THR A 219 -24.65 8.24 14.85
CA THR A 219 -23.40 7.61 15.27
C THR A 219 -22.85 6.62 14.24
N GLN A 220 -23.70 5.81 13.61
CA GLN A 220 -23.29 4.85 12.58
C GLN A 220 -22.82 5.54 11.29
N ILE A 221 -23.51 6.60 10.84
CA ILE A 221 -23.15 7.39 9.66
C ILE A 221 -21.78 8.02 9.87
N ASN A 222 -21.61 8.80 10.93
CA ASN A 222 -20.35 9.50 11.18
C ASN A 222 -19.21 8.53 11.50
N SER A 223 -19.48 7.41 12.16
CA SER A 223 -18.49 6.35 12.36
C SER A 223 -18.08 5.67 11.05
N ALA A 224 -19.02 5.38 10.15
CA ALA A 224 -18.72 4.76 8.86
C ALA A 224 -17.97 5.70 7.91
N LEU A 225 -18.28 7.00 7.96
CA LEU A 225 -17.60 8.01 7.15
C LEU A 225 -16.25 8.46 7.73
N SER A 226 -16.01 8.23 9.03
CA SER A 226 -14.82 8.71 9.75
C SER A 226 -13.50 8.35 9.07
N TRP A 227 -13.46 7.18 8.43
CA TRP A 227 -12.35 6.77 7.59
C TRP A 227 -12.84 5.91 6.43
N SER A 228 -12.25 6.13 5.26
CA SER A 228 -12.40 5.25 4.10
C SER A 228 -11.08 5.15 3.34
N CYS A 229 -10.94 4.11 2.53
CA CYS A 229 -9.78 3.92 1.68
C CYS A 229 -10.25 3.64 0.26
N ARG A 230 -9.55 4.21 -0.73
CA ARG A 230 -9.67 3.85 -2.13
C ARG A 230 -8.33 3.34 -2.64
N THR A 231 -8.37 2.23 -3.33
CA THR A 231 -7.21 1.55 -3.87
C THR A 231 -7.37 1.48 -5.39
N LEU A 232 -6.39 1.98 -6.14
CA LEU A 232 -6.34 1.91 -7.60
C LEU A 232 -5.08 1.18 -8.05
N PHE A 233 -5.15 0.46 -9.16
CA PHE A 233 -4.05 -0.33 -9.69
C PHE A 233 -3.38 0.36 -10.88
N SER A 234 -2.06 0.20 -11.00
CA SER A 234 -1.31 0.72 -12.15
C SER A 234 -1.73 0.04 -13.45
N ASP A 235 -2.09 -1.24 -13.41
CA ASP A 235 -2.59 -2.00 -14.56
C ASP A 235 -4.12 -2.13 -14.50
N PRO A 236 -4.87 -1.61 -15.50
CA PRO A 236 -6.32 -1.76 -15.61
C PRO A 236 -6.83 -3.21 -15.60
N GLN A 237 -5.99 -4.19 -15.96
CA GLN A 237 -6.37 -5.60 -15.92
C GLN A 237 -6.37 -6.18 -14.48
N ALA A 238 -5.74 -5.50 -13.52
CA ALA A 238 -5.67 -5.94 -12.14
C ALA A 238 -6.87 -5.45 -11.29
N GLY A 239 -7.56 -4.40 -11.73
CA GLY A 239 -8.71 -3.80 -11.04
C GLY A 239 -8.96 -2.36 -11.47
N ASP A 240 -9.67 -1.60 -10.64
CA ASP A 240 -9.93 -0.18 -10.89
C ASP A 240 -8.62 0.60 -11.07
N SER A 241 -8.47 1.31 -12.18
CA SER A 241 -7.30 2.12 -12.49
C SER A 241 -7.64 3.60 -12.64
N LEU A 242 -6.64 4.45 -12.43
CA LEU A 242 -6.74 5.91 -12.61
C LEU A 242 -6.87 6.28 -14.10
N ARG A 243 -6.22 5.52 -14.99
CA ARG A 243 -6.18 5.75 -16.44
C ARG A 243 -6.54 4.46 -17.19
N PRO A 244 -7.04 4.54 -18.43
CA PRO A 244 -7.42 3.37 -19.21
C PRO A 244 -6.23 2.53 -19.71
N ARG A 245 -5.00 3.04 -19.60
CA ARG A 245 -3.75 2.34 -19.95
C ARG A 245 -2.92 2.00 -18.71
N PRO A 246 -2.09 0.94 -18.77
CA PRO A 246 -1.13 0.64 -17.71
C PRO A 246 -0.24 1.85 -17.41
N GLN A 247 0.03 2.12 -16.15
CA GLN A 247 0.84 3.26 -15.73
C GLN A 247 2.26 2.86 -15.37
N LEU A 248 3.20 3.75 -15.66
CA LEU A 248 4.63 3.59 -15.38
C LEU A 248 5.13 4.77 -14.55
N LEU A 249 5.84 4.48 -13.46
CA LEU A 249 6.54 5.48 -12.66
C LEU A 249 8.05 5.28 -12.74
N VAL A 250 8.79 6.38 -12.81
CA VAL A 250 10.25 6.38 -12.78
C VAL A 250 10.71 7.39 -11.74
N GLY A 251 11.59 6.94 -10.84
CA GLY A 251 12.10 7.79 -9.76
C GLY A 251 13.24 7.12 -9.00
N VAL A 252 13.86 7.88 -8.09
CA VAL A 252 14.90 7.38 -7.20
C VAL A 252 14.26 6.91 -5.90
N LEU A 253 14.55 5.67 -5.49
CA LEU A 253 14.11 5.16 -4.19
C LEU A 253 15.02 5.70 -3.09
N GLN A 254 14.46 6.39 -2.10
CA GLN A 254 15.22 7.08 -1.06
C GLN A 254 14.65 6.81 0.34
N LEU A 255 15.51 7.01 1.34
CA LEU A 255 15.06 7.12 2.73
C LEU A 255 14.20 8.38 2.90
N PRO A 256 13.27 8.39 3.85
CA PRO A 256 12.40 9.54 4.07
C PRO A 256 13.20 10.80 4.39
N SER A 257 12.77 11.93 3.81
CA SER A 257 13.34 13.23 4.16
C SER A 257 12.95 13.62 5.59
N PRO A 258 13.78 14.40 6.31
CA PRO A 258 13.45 14.88 7.66
C PRO A 258 12.25 15.84 7.66
N THR A 259 11.89 16.40 6.50
CA THR A 259 10.71 17.26 6.29
C THR A 259 9.45 16.49 5.89
N SER A 260 9.53 15.16 5.71
CA SER A 260 8.41 14.33 5.30
C SER A 260 7.38 14.18 6.44
N GLU A 261 6.09 14.34 6.12
CA GLU A 261 4.98 14.00 7.02
C GLU A 261 5.03 12.52 7.44
N PHE A 262 5.58 11.65 6.59
CA PHE A 262 5.72 10.22 6.80
C PHE A 262 7.19 9.84 6.92
N SER A 263 7.81 10.17 8.05
CA SER A 263 9.22 9.86 8.34
C SER A 263 9.52 8.36 8.51
N GLN A 264 8.52 7.48 8.34
CA GLN A 264 8.57 6.05 8.65
C GLN A 264 8.47 5.13 7.42
N THR A 265 8.47 5.69 6.22
CA THR A 265 8.33 4.93 4.98
C THR A 265 9.34 5.38 3.95
N LEU A 266 9.73 4.48 3.05
CA LEU A 266 10.55 4.83 1.89
C LEU A 266 9.82 5.84 1.01
N GLN A 267 10.58 6.58 0.20
CA GLN A 267 10.02 7.52 -0.76
C GLN A 267 10.52 7.20 -2.16
N LEU A 268 9.62 7.30 -3.14
CA LEU A 268 9.99 7.40 -4.54
C LEU A 268 9.98 8.88 -4.93
N ARG A 269 11.09 9.37 -5.49
CA ARG A 269 11.29 10.79 -5.82
C ARG A 269 11.70 10.98 -7.27
N ASP A 270 11.09 11.96 -7.93
CA ASP A 270 11.58 12.55 -9.17
C ASP A 270 11.84 14.06 -8.93
N ALA A 271 12.15 14.83 -9.98
CA ALA A 271 12.34 16.28 -9.83
C ALA A 271 11.01 17.04 -9.65
N THR A 272 9.86 16.40 -9.90
CA THR A 272 8.53 17.01 -9.75
C THR A 272 7.96 16.88 -8.34
N GLY A 273 8.35 15.82 -7.61
CA GLY A 273 7.86 15.56 -6.26
C GLY A 273 8.39 14.27 -5.65
N ALA A 274 7.85 13.94 -4.48
CA ALA A 274 8.13 12.69 -3.78
C ALA A 274 6.84 12.09 -3.23
N VAL A 275 6.73 10.77 -3.28
CA VAL A 275 5.60 10.02 -2.76
C VAL A 275 6.06 8.94 -1.80
N SER A 276 5.36 8.77 -0.68
CA SER A 276 5.66 7.70 0.28
C SER A 276 5.28 6.33 -0.27
N CYS A 277 6.06 5.32 0.08
CA CYS A 277 5.93 3.96 -0.42
C CYS A 277 5.97 2.95 0.72
N VAL A 278 5.00 2.03 0.73
CA VAL A 278 5.03 0.81 1.53
C VAL A 278 5.57 -0.29 0.63
N VAL A 279 6.71 -0.85 1.00
CA VAL A 279 7.48 -1.74 0.13
C VAL A 279 7.68 -3.09 0.81
N THR A 280 7.43 -4.16 0.05
CA THR A 280 7.68 -5.55 0.46
C THR A 280 8.74 -6.18 -0.45
N GLU A 281 9.28 -7.32 -0.04
CA GLU A 281 10.25 -8.12 -0.80
C GLU A 281 9.90 -9.61 -0.62
N THR A 282 10.11 -10.45 -1.63
CA THR A 282 9.96 -11.90 -1.47
C THR A 282 11.14 -12.48 -0.69
N SER A 283 10.86 -13.32 0.31
CA SER A 283 11.88 -14.09 1.01
C SER A 283 12.51 -15.12 0.07
N GLU A 284 13.84 -15.27 0.14
CA GLU A 284 14.61 -16.30 -0.59
C GLU A 284 14.50 -17.68 0.08
N GLU A 285 13.88 -17.79 1.27
CA GLU A 285 13.62 -19.07 1.94
C GLU A 285 12.48 -19.86 1.25
N ASP A 286 12.57 -21.19 1.25
CA ASP A 286 11.76 -22.19 0.49
C ASP A 286 10.23 -22.03 0.50
N THR A 287 9.67 -21.13 1.29
CA THR A 287 8.22 -20.87 1.40
C THR A 287 7.71 -19.73 0.51
N GLY A 288 8.58 -18.96 -0.16
CA GLY A 288 8.17 -17.92 -1.12
C GLY A 288 7.29 -16.81 -0.52
N GLY A 289 7.32 -16.63 0.80
CA GLY A 289 6.52 -15.62 1.50
C GLY A 289 7.04 -14.21 1.28
N GLN A 290 6.13 -13.22 1.18
CA GLN A 290 6.51 -11.81 1.23
C GLN A 290 6.90 -11.40 2.65
N MET A 291 7.87 -10.50 2.74
CA MET A 291 8.31 -9.86 3.98
C MET A 291 8.47 -8.34 3.81
N ALA A 292 8.66 -7.64 4.93
CA ALA A 292 8.96 -6.22 4.90
C ALA A 292 10.34 -5.97 4.26
N SER A 293 10.45 -4.93 3.41
CA SER A 293 11.72 -4.62 2.74
C SER A 293 12.83 -4.28 3.74
N PHE A 294 14.00 -4.88 3.57
CA PHE A 294 15.15 -4.65 4.45
C PHE A 294 16.45 -4.36 3.68
N ASN A 295 16.47 -4.58 2.36
CA ASN A 295 17.66 -4.43 1.54
C ASN A 295 17.96 -2.95 1.23
N THR A 296 18.94 -2.40 1.94
CA THR A 296 19.41 -1.01 1.80
C THR A 296 20.12 -0.73 0.47
N ALA A 297 20.51 -1.76 -0.31
CA ALA A 297 21.19 -1.57 -1.60
C ALA A 297 20.31 -0.81 -2.61
N TRP A 298 18.98 -0.94 -2.50
CA TRP A 298 18.02 -0.24 -3.35
C TRP A 298 17.99 1.28 -3.13
N ILE A 299 18.48 1.76 -1.99
CA ILE A 299 18.52 3.19 -1.67
C ILE A 299 19.47 3.89 -2.66
N GLY A 300 18.96 4.95 -3.28
CA GLY A 300 19.67 5.74 -4.30
C GLY A 300 19.63 5.13 -5.70
N CYS A 301 18.94 4.01 -5.93
CA CYS A 301 18.75 3.47 -7.27
C CYS A 301 17.69 4.26 -8.04
N LEU A 302 17.96 4.55 -9.32
CA LEU A 302 16.92 4.99 -10.25
C LEU A 302 16.16 3.76 -10.74
N VAL A 303 14.88 3.68 -10.36
CA VAL A 303 14.03 2.53 -10.61
C VAL A 303 12.82 2.90 -11.44
N CYS A 304 12.33 1.91 -12.16
CA CYS A 304 11.05 1.94 -12.84
C CYS A 304 10.07 1.00 -12.13
N VAL A 305 8.90 1.52 -11.77
CA VAL A 305 7.84 0.79 -11.09
C VAL A 305 6.71 0.54 -12.07
N ARG A 306 6.43 -0.73 -12.36
CA ARG A 306 5.39 -1.12 -13.34
C ARG A 306 4.10 -1.59 -12.68
N GLN A 307 4.23 -2.37 -11.61
CA GLN A 307 3.11 -2.90 -10.85
C GLN A 307 3.11 -2.27 -9.47
N PHE A 308 2.19 -1.33 -9.28
CA PHE A 308 2.01 -0.64 -8.02
C PHE A 308 0.54 -0.34 -7.77
N THR A 309 0.24 -0.19 -6.49
CA THR A 309 -1.08 0.12 -5.99
C THR A 309 -1.05 1.54 -5.44
N MET A 310 -1.96 2.38 -5.94
CA MET A 310 -2.18 3.75 -5.47
C MET A 310 -3.22 3.73 -4.36
N VAL A 311 -2.83 4.16 -3.18
CA VAL A 311 -3.73 4.20 -2.03
C VAL A 311 -4.09 5.64 -1.69
N THR A 312 -5.38 5.87 -1.53
CA THR A 312 -5.95 7.13 -1.04
C THR A 312 -6.74 6.86 0.23
N GLU A 313 -6.14 7.15 1.38
CA GLU A 313 -6.82 7.10 2.68
C GLU A 313 -7.49 8.44 2.96
N ARG A 314 -8.77 8.40 3.30
CA ARG A 314 -9.60 9.57 3.57
C ARG A 314 -10.05 9.54 5.00
N VAL A 315 -9.82 10.63 5.72
CA VAL A 315 -10.30 10.83 7.09
C VAL A 315 -11.26 12.01 7.08
N LEU A 316 -12.48 11.78 7.58
CA LEU A 316 -13.53 12.78 7.63
C LEU A 316 -14.00 12.96 9.07
N GLN A 317 -13.78 14.14 9.64
CA GLN A 317 -14.44 14.51 10.88
C GLN A 317 -15.76 15.18 10.51
N SER A 318 -16.86 14.51 10.82
CA SER A 318 -18.20 14.97 10.48
C SER A 318 -19.20 14.66 11.58
N ASP A 319 -20.31 15.38 11.53
CA ASP A 319 -21.42 15.24 12.47
C ASP A 319 -22.77 15.36 11.74
N PHE A 320 -22.94 14.54 10.69
CA PHE A 320 -24.16 14.46 9.92
C PHE A 320 -25.30 13.94 10.78
N PRO A 321 -26.43 14.68 10.86
CA PRO A 321 -27.57 14.24 11.65
C PRO A 321 -28.33 13.08 10.98
N SER A 322 -28.35 12.98 9.64
CA SER A 322 -28.98 11.87 8.92
C SER A 322 -28.47 11.77 7.48
N TYR A 323 -28.86 10.69 6.79
CA TYR A 323 -28.46 10.40 5.40
C TYR A 323 -28.85 11.51 4.39
N GLN A 324 -29.89 12.29 4.69
CA GLN A 324 -30.35 13.37 3.82
C GLN A 324 -29.38 14.56 3.77
N HIS A 325 -28.55 14.70 4.79
CA HIS A 325 -27.67 15.85 4.98
C HIS A 325 -26.26 15.63 4.41
N LEU A 326 -26.02 14.51 3.71
CA LEU A 326 -24.68 14.15 3.22
C LEU A 326 -24.14 15.09 2.13
N ASP A 327 -25.02 15.84 1.46
CA ASP A 327 -24.60 16.82 0.45
C ASP A 327 -24.30 18.20 1.08
N GLU A 328 -24.46 18.34 2.40
CA GLU A 328 -24.30 19.62 3.11
C GLU A 328 -22.96 19.70 3.85
N ASP A 329 -22.03 20.47 3.30
CA ASP A 329 -20.67 20.62 3.85
C ASP A 329 -20.61 21.24 5.26
N ARG A 330 -21.70 21.87 5.73
CA ARG A 330 -21.78 22.47 7.09
C ARG A 330 -21.59 21.47 8.23
N PHE A 331 -21.82 20.18 7.98
CA PHE A 331 -21.64 19.12 8.98
C PHE A 331 -20.23 18.52 8.99
N ILE A 332 -19.31 19.08 8.19
CA ILE A 332 -17.95 18.59 8.07
C ILE A 332 -17.02 19.56 8.79
N THR A 333 -16.36 19.06 9.82
CA THR A 333 -15.39 19.84 10.60
C THR A 333 -14.01 19.80 9.97
N SER A 334 -13.59 18.63 9.46
CA SER A 334 -12.29 18.50 8.80
C SER A 334 -12.30 17.38 7.74
N ARG A 335 -11.56 17.64 6.65
CA ARG A 335 -11.25 16.67 5.58
C ARG A 335 -9.74 16.54 5.53
N SER A 336 -9.24 15.31 5.59
CA SER A 336 -7.84 15.05 5.27
C SER A 336 -7.72 13.82 4.39
N CYS A 337 -6.73 13.85 3.51
CA CYS A 337 -6.48 12.80 2.54
C CYS A 337 -4.99 12.50 2.54
N ARG A 338 -4.65 11.21 2.53
CA ARG A 338 -3.27 10.73 2.47
C ARG A 338 -3.12 9.85 1.25
N VAL A 339 -2.09 10.13 0.46
CA VAL A 339 -1.80 9.42 -0.77
C VAL A 339 -0.42 8.80 -0.67
N TYR A 340 -0.33 7.51 -0.97
CA TYR A 340 0.92 6.76 -0.98
C TYR A 340 0.84 5.55 -1.92
N LEU A 341 1.98 4.93 -2.19
CA LEU A 341 2.09 3.77 -3.07
C LEU A 341 2.38 2.49 -2.29
N GLN A 342 1.95 1.35 -2.81
CA GLN A 342 2.33 0.02 -2.33
C GLN A 342 2.84 -0.83 -3.50
N PHE A 343 4.00 -1.47 -3.36
CA PHE A 343 4.55 -2.38 -4.36
C PHE A 343 5.61 -3.33 -3.76
N SER A 344 5.88 -4.44 -4.44
CA SER A 344 7.02 -5.30 -4.13
C SER A 344 8.30 -4.82 -4.82
N LEU A 345 9.46 -5.03 -4.20
CA LEU A 345 10.77 -4.78 -4.83
C LEU A 345 10.97 -5.63 -6.10
N ASP A 346 10.31 -6.80 -6.18
CA ASP A 346 10.37 -7.69 -7.35
C ASP A 346 9.72 -7.08 -8.60
N HIS A 347 8.88 -6.06 -8.41
CA HIS A 347 8.24 -5.34 -9.51
C HIS A 347 9.06 -4.15 -10.00
N LEU A 348 10.22 -3.88 -9.38
CA LEU A 348 11.12 -2.80 -9.75
C LEU A 348 12.12 -3.23 -10.82
N HIS A 349 12.33 -2.35 -11.80
CA HIS A 349 13.40 -2.50 -12.78
C HIS A 349 14.48 -1.45 -12.51
N ILE A 350 15.72 -1.90 -12.34
CA ILE A 350 16.85 -1.01 -12.09
C ILE A 350 17.29 -0.36 -13.40
N LEU A 351 17.09 0.95 -13.52
CA LEU A 351 17.54 1.71 -14.68
C LEU A 351 18.99 2.14 -14.52
N SER A 352 19.31 2.72 -13.37
CA SER A 352 20.68 3.06 -12.95
C SER A 352 20.89 2.59 -11.51
N PRO A 353 21.79 1.63 -11.26
CA PRO A 353 22.08 1.13 -9.92
C PRO A 353 22.86 2.15 -9.10
N SER A 354 22.59 2.21 -7.80
CA SER A 354 23.44 2.92 -6.84
C SER A 354 24.78 2.18 -6.66
N VAL A 355 25.79 2.84 -6.08
CA VAL A 355 27.07 2.19 -5.74
C VAL A 355 26.84 0.97 -4.83
N GLY A 356 25.92 1.08 -3.86
CA GLY A 356 25.52 -0.03 -2.98
C GLY A 356 24.92 -1.20 -3.77
N MET A 357 24.00 -0.92 -4.70
CA MET A 357 23.43 -1.95 -5.57
C MET A 357 24.46 -2.61 -6.48
N VAL A 358 25.39 -1.86 -7.06
CA VAL A 358 26.48 -2.45 -7.86
C VAL A 358 27.31 -3.42 -7.03
N THR A 359 27.65 -3.06 -5.78
CA THR A 359 28.38 -3.99 -4.89
C THR A 359 27.58 -5.23 -4.53
N HIS A 360 26.28 -5.07 -4.29
CA HIS A 360 25.38 -6.19 -4.00
C HIS A 360 25.24 -7.14 -5.19
N LEU A 361 24.98 -6.63 -6.40
CA LEU A 361 24.80 -7.44 -7.61
C LEU A 361 26.07 -8.18 -8.02
N ARG A 362 27.24 -7.56 -7.91
CA ARG A 362 28.53 -8.25 -8.18
C ARG A 362 28.72 -9.49 -7.30
N SER A 363 28.20 -9.45 -6.07
CA SER A 363 28.30 -10.58 -5.14
C SER A 363 27.27 -11.70 -5.35
N LYS A 364 26.16 -11.42 -6.05
CA LYS A 364 25.17 -12.43 -6.48
C LYS A 364 25.62 -13.23 -7.70
N GLY A 365 26.59 -12.72 -8.48
CA GLY A 365 26.95 -13.25 -9.80
C GLY A 365 28.20 -14.14 -9.90
N GLY A 366 28.47 -15.05 -8.95
CA GLY A 366 29.57 -16.03 -9.13
C GLY A 366 29.58 -17.23 -8.16
N PRO A 367 29.84 -18.47 -8.62
CA PRO A 367 30.14 -19.62 -7.77
C PRO A 367 31.61 -19.61 -7.28
N PRO A 368 31.93 -20.28 -6.15
CA PRO A 368 33.29 -20.46 -5.68
C PRO A 368 33.89 -21.71 -6.35
N GLU A 369 34.70 -21.54 -7.39
CA GLU A 369 35.68 -22.57 -7.75
C GLU A 369 36.99 -22.21 -7.10
N GLY A 370 37.51 -23.14 -6.29
CA GLY A 370 38.71 -22.96 -5.52
C GLY A 370 39.92 -22.81 -6.41
N ASP A 371 40.77 -21.84 -6.08
CA ASP A 371 42.20 -22.07 -6.17
C ASP A 371 42.91 -21.34 -5.03
N VAL A 372 43.82 -22.06 -4.39
CA VAL A 372 44.60 -21.62 -3.24
C VAL A 372 45.71 -20.73 -3.76
N GLY A 373 45.63 -19.43 -3.51
CA GLY A 373 46.70 -18.49 -3.84
C GLY A 373 46.70 -17.28 -2.92
N LYS A 374 47.63 -17.25 -1.96
CA LYS A 374 47.96 -16.05 -1.20
C LYS A 374 48.36 -14.93 -2.17
N GLN A 375 47.59 -13.85 -2.22
CA GLN A 375 48.06 -12.58 -2.79
C GLN A 375 47.75 -11.45 -1.82
N THR A 376 48.85 -10.91 -1.27
CA THR A 376 48.98 -9.70 -0.48
C THR A 376 48.62 -8.45 -1.30
N ASP A 377 48.04 -7.47 -0.61
CA ASP A 377 47.65 -6.14 -1.08
C ASP A 377 48.87 -5.30 -1.58
N GLU A 378 49.41 -5.55 -2.78
CA GLU A 378 50.40 -4.62 -3.40
C GLU A 378 50.28 -4.43 -4.94
N GLU A 379 49.32 -5.04 -5.64
CA GLU A 379 49.19 -4.90 -7.10
C GLU A 379 47.91 -4.17 -7.56
N GLU A 380 47.74 -2.90 -7.16
CA GLU A 380 46.73 -2.01 -7.80
C GLU A 380 47.35 -0.81 -8.56
N GLU A 381 48.68 -0.68 -8.63
CA GLU A 381 49.33 0.49 -9.28
C GLU A 381 49.88 0.27 -10.71
N THR A 382 49.84 -0.94 -11.28
CA THR A 382 50.52 -1.21 -12.57
C THR A 382 49.61 -1.47 -13.78
N THR A 383 48.28 -1.44 -13.62
CA THR A 383 47.36 -1.75 -14.73
C THR A 383 46.84 -0.54 -15.51
N GLU A 384 47.21 0.69 -15.15
CA GLU A 384 46.77 1.91 -15.87
C GLU A 384 47.52 2.21 -17.18
N ARG A 385 48.63 1.51 -17.49
CA ARG A 385 49.46 1.84 -18.67
C ARG A 385 49.23 1.00 -19.93
N LYS A 386 48.27 0.06 -19.95
CA LYS A 386 48.07 -0.84 -21.11
C LYS A 386 46.64 -0.91 -21.65
N ARG A 387 45.91 0.22 -21.67
CA ARG A 387 44.69 0.40 -22.47
C ARG A 387 44.79 1.63 -23.37
N ARG A 388 45.62 1.52 -24.42
CA ARG A 388 45.56 2.37 -25.61
C ARG A 388 45.60 1.47 -26.85
N ARG A 389 44.43 1.00 -27.28
CA ARG A 389 43.97 0.74 -28.66
C ARG A 389 42.82 -0.27 -28.65
N GLU A 390 41.76 0.06 -29.42
CA GLU A 390 40.57 -0.75 -29.78
C GLU A 390 39.61 -1.04 -28.60
N ASP A 391 38.30 -0.76 -28.59
CA ASP A 391 37.28 -0.50 -29.61
C ASP A 391 36.22 0.52 -29.12
N GLN A 392 35.63 1.25 -30.06
CA GLN A 392 34.48 2.14 -29.83
C GLN A 392 33.17 1.33 -29.84
N ASN A 393 32.59 1.09 -28.65
CA ASN A 393 31.21 0.64 -28.47
C ASN A 393 30.57 1.44 -27.32
N PRO A 394 29.49 2.23 -27.54
CA PRO A 394 28.88 3.02 -26.48
C PRO A 394 27.82 2.21 -25.74
N SER A 395 28.26 1.20 -24.98
CA SER A 395 27.40 0.50 -24.02
C SER A 395 28.10 0.45 -22.67
N SER A 396 28.08 1.56 -21.95
CA SER A 396 28.62 1.63 -20.59
C SER A 396 27.67 2.38 -19.67
N SER A 397 27.34 1.72 -18.56
CA SER A 397 26.54 2.15 -17.42
C SER A 397 26.64 3.66 -17.13
N VAL A 398 25.49 4.34 -17.19
CA VAL A 398 25.32 5.70 -16.66
C VAL A 398 25.26 5.62 -15.14
N THR A 399 26.40 5.83 -14.49
CA THR A 399 26.48 6.11 -13.05
C THR A 399 26.04 7.55 -12.79
N MET A 400 25.14 7.73 -11.84
CA MET A 400 24.73 9.05 -11.35
C MET A 400 25.95 9.77 -10.75
N THR A 401 26.30 10.93 -11.31
CA THR A 401 27.21 11.89 -10.67
C THR A 401 26.37 12.81 -9.81
N THR A 402 26.21 12.47 -8.54
CA THR A 402 26.02 13.49 -7.51
C THR A 402 27.37 14.16 -7.31
N ASP A 403 27.47 15.43 -7.69
CA ASP A 403 28.56 16.36 -7.40
C ASP A 403 29.97 15.78 -7.48
N SER A 404 30.61 15.98 -8.64
CA SER A 404 32.06 15.95 -8.76
C SER A 404 32.67 17.16 -8.05
N GLU A 405 32.78 17.09 -6.74
CA GLU A 405 33.95 17.60 -6.04
C GLU A 405 34.88 16.40 -5.79
N GLY A 406 36.16 16.54 -6.15
CA GLY A 406 37.16 15.52 -5.89
C GLY A 406 37.27 15.23 -4.40
N GLY A 407 36.63 14.16 -3.92
CA GLY A 407 36.68 13.73 -2.54
C GLY A 407 37.67 12.59 -2.37
N ALA A 408 38.78 12.86 -1.67
CA ALA A 408 39.72 11.86 -1.19
C ALA A 408 39.00 10.68 -0.53
N SER A 409 39.52 9.46 -0.69
CA SER A 409 38.99 8.25 -0.05
C SER A 409 38.87 8.47 1.45
N GLN A 410 37.65 8.66 1.96
CA GLN A 410 37.46 8.93 3.38
C GLN A 410 37.44 7.60 4.15
N PRO A 411 38.29 7.45 5.18
CA PRO A 411 38.32 6.25 5.98
C PRO A 411 37.03 6.12 6.81
N CYS A 412 36.68 4.89 7.17
CA CYS A 412 35.53 4.61 8.02
C CYS A 412 35.77 3.40 8.90
N VAL A 413 35.06 3.35 10.04
CA VAL A 413 35.01 2.17 10.91
C VAL A 413 33.64 1.52 10.83
N THR A 414 33.60 0.20 10.95
CA THR A 414 32.38 -0.58 10.79
C THR A 414 32.25 -1.65 11.85
N VAL A 415 31.01 -1.97 12.23
CA VAL A 415 30.68 -3.14 13.05
C VAL A 415 29.50 -3.88 12.44
N VAL A 416 29.53 -5.22 12.51
CA VAL A 416 28.41 -6.05 12.04
C VAL A 416 27.48 -6.34 13.21
N ILE A 417 26.20 -6.08 12.97
CA ILE A 417 25.13 -6.24 13.95
C ILE A 417 24.01 -7.11 13.38
N ARG A 418 23.44 -7.96 14.23
CA ARG A 418 22.17 -8.66 13.97
C ARG A 418 21.07 -8.00 14.76
N VAL A 419 20.00 -7.58 14.09
CA VAL A 419 18.86 -6.95 14.77
C VAL A 419 18.01 -8.03 15.45
N GLU A 420 17.89 -8.00 16.78
CA GLU A 420 17.05 -8.94 17.53
C GLU A 420 15.64 -8.39 17.72
N GLN A 421 15.53 -7.11 18.05
CA GLN A 421 14.25 -6.46 18.33
C GLN A 421 14.27 -5.01 17.85
N LYS A 422 13.18 -4.58 17.22
CA LYS A 422 12.92 -3.19 16.81
C LYS A 422 11.70 -2.65 17.54
N GLU A 423 11.85 -1.55 18.26
CA GLU A 423 10.72 -0.81 18.83
C GLU A 423 10.02 0.05 17.78
N GLY A 424 8.76 0.38 18.02
CA GLY A 424 8.05 1.38 17.24
C GLY A 424 8.65 2.77 17.36
N VAL A 425 8.35 3.61 16.38
CA VAL A 425 8.74 5.01 16.47
C VAL A 425 7.71 5.79 17.26
N ALA A 426 8.18 6.57 18.22
CA ALA A 426 7.35 7.40 19.06
C ALA A 426 8.02 8.75 19.33
N TRP A 427 7.22 9.74 19.70
CA TRP A 427 7.72 10.99 20.25
C TRP A 427 8.12 10.76 21.71
N LYS A 428 9.42 10.81 22.00
CA LYS A 428 9.94 10.69 23.37
C LYS A 428 10.48 12.04 23.84
N ASN A 429 10.38 12.29 25.14
CA ASN A 429 11.01 13.45 25.77
C ASN A 429 12.53 13.22 25.78
N THR A 430 13.29 14.15 25.21
CA THR A 430 14.75 14.11 25.34
C THR A 430 15.19 14.91 26.56
N GLY A 431 16.09 14.33 27.36
CA GLY A 431 16.71 15.02 28.49
C GLY A 431 17.66 16.13 28.03
N LYS A 432 18.03 17.02 28.96
CA LYS A 432 18.97 18.11 28.70
C LYS A 432 20.36 17.51 28.39
N GLY A 433 20.77 17.54 27.13
CA GLY A 433 22.14 17.24 26.75
C GLY A 433 23.11 18.29 27.31
N VAL A 434 24.40 17.94 27.39
CA VAL A 434 25.50 18.80 27.88
C VAL A 434 25.69 20.07 27.02
N THR A 435 25.07 20.14 25.84
CA THR A 435 25.00 21.34 25.00
C THR A 435 23.58 21.91 24.98
N ASP A 436 23.49 23.22 25.20
CA ASP A 436 22.30 23.96 25.65
C ASP A 436 21.22 24.19 24.57
N ILE A 437 20.76 23.13 23.90
CA ILE A 437 19.73 23.22 22.84
C ILE A 437 18.49 22.39 23.19
N LYS A 438 17.46 23.12 23.65
CA LYS A 438 16.01 22.82 23.71
C LYS A 438 15.59 21.44 24.26
N VAL A 439 15.08 21.46 25.49
CA VAL A 439 14.11 20.46 25.99
C VAL A 439 12.93 20.39 25.02
N GLY A 440 12.63 19.22 24.45
CA GLY A 440 11.57 19.06 23.47
C GLY A 440 11.22 17.60 23.16
N LEU A 441 10.07 17.38 22.53
CA LEU A 441 9.66 16.07 22.00
C LEU A 441 10.46 15.80 20.72
N GLN A 442 11.19 14.69 20.68
CA GLN A 442 11.91 14.25 19.49
C GLN A 442 11.41 12.87 19.06
N LEU A 443 11.30 12.68 17.75
CA LEU A 443 10.96 11.39 17.19
C LEU A 443 12.14 10.43 17.34
N CYS A 444 11.92 9.27 17.95
CA CYS A 444 12.96 8.28 18.11
C CYS A 444 12.43 6.86 18.19
N PHE A 445 13.32 5.92 17.89
CA PHE A 445 13.10 4.49 18.08
C PHE A 445 14.40 3.83 18.50
N THR A 446 14.29 2.64 19.09
CA THR A 446 15.44 1.88 19.55
C THR A 446 15.46 0.51 18.90
N VAL A 447 16.68 -0.01 18.75
CA VAL A 447 16.94 -1.33 18.20
C VAL A 447 17.85 -2.06 19.15
N ARG A 448 17.43 -3.23 19.61
CA ARG A 448 18.31 -4.17 20.31
C ARG A 448 18.99 -5.03 19.26
N ALA A 449 20.31 -5.02 19.28
CA ALA A 449 21.12 -5.78 18.33
C ALA A 449 22.23 -6.56 19.04
N ALA A 450 22.57 -7.71 18.49
CA ALA A 450 23.74 -8.49 18.86
C ALA A 450 24.93 -8.06 18.00
N VAL A 451 26.07 -7.78 18.62
CA VAL A 451 27.33 -7.48 17.94
C VAL A 451 28.02 -8.79 17.58
N ILE A 452 28.29 -9.01 16.29
CA ILE A 452 28.77 -10.31 15.77
C ILE A 452 30.29 -10.42 15.80
N GLY A 453 31.02 -9.31 15.70
CA GLY A 453 32.47 -9.31 15.62
C GLY A 453 33.07 -7.95 15.98
N PRO A 454 34.38 -7.77 15.79
CA PRO A 454 35.08 -6.57 16.20
C PRO A 454 34.74 -5.37 15.32
N VAL A 455 35.10 -4.19 15.81
CA VAL A 455 35.08 -2.96 15.00
C VAL A 455 36.25 -3.02 14.01
N VAL A 456 35.96 -2.91 12.72
CA VAL A 456 36.94 -2.99 11.63
C VAL A 456 37.14 -1.61 11.00
N SER A 457 38.40 -1.22 10.76
CA SER A 457 38.75 0.00 10.05
C SER A 457 38.94 -0.25 8.55
N TRP A 458 38.49 0.70 7.73
CA TRP A 458 38.55 0.63 6.28
C TRP A 458 39.08 1.93 5.69
N GLY A 459 39.91 1.82 4.64
CA GLY A 459 40.29 2.99 3.82
C GLY A 459 39.15 3.54 2.95
N ARG A 460 38.11 2.72 2.71
CA ARG A 460 36.91 3.09 1.95
C ARG A 460 35.70 2.31 2.45
N ASP A 461 34.53 2.95 2.49
CA ASP A 461 33.25 2.32 2.85
C ASP A 461 32.99 1.05 2.02
N PRO A 462 32.90 -0.14 2.65
CA PRO A 462 32.67 -1.41 1.97
C PRO A 462 31.27 -1.56 1.38
N LYS A 463 30.33 -0.64 1.67
CA LYS A 463 28.95 -0.65 1.18
C LYS A 463 28.27 -2.00 1.47
N ASN A 464 27.53 -2.55 0.50
CA ASN A 464 26.81 -3.81 0.59
C ASN A 464 27.67 -5.02 0.17
N LYS A 465 29.00 -4.94 0.25
CA LYS A 465 29.86 -6.12 0.07
C LYS A 465 29.50 -7.22 1.09
N PRO A 466 29.63 -8.51 0.73
CA PRO A 466 29.45 -9.62 1.67
C PRO A 466 30.27 -9.46 2.96
N MET A 467 29.89 -10.19 3.99
CA MET A 467 30.65 -10.24 5.23
C MET A 467 32.05 -10.83 4.96
N MET A 468 33.09 -10.24 5.56
CA MET A 468 34.48 -10.72 5.45
C MET A 468 34.94 -11.38 6.75
N GLU A 469 35.94 -12.26 6.69
CA GLU A 469 36.44 -13.02 7.86
C GLU A 469 36.88 -12.11 9.01
N ARG A 470 37.50 -10.97 8.69
CA ARG A 470 37.91 -9.96 9.68
C ARG A 470 36.77 -9.28 10.44
N GLU A 471 35.53 -9.42 9.97
CA GLU A 471 34.32 -8.91 10.63
C GLU A 471 33.65 -9.97 11.53
N VAL A 472 34.19 -11.19 11.60
CA VAL A 472 33.67 -12.32 12.38
C VAL A 472 34.65 -12.66 13.49
N GLU A 473 34.15 -12.86 14.72
CA GLU A 473 34.94 -13.39 15.83
C GLU A 473 34.18 -14.56 16.47
N PRO A 474 34.42 -15.81 16.02
CA PRO A 474 33.54 -16.95 16.32
C PRO A 474 33.56 -17.40 17.79
N GLU A 475 34.59 -17.03 18.55
CA GLU A 475 34.79 -17.45 19.94
C GLU A 475 34.27 -16.43 20.98
N LYS A 476 33.80 -15.24 20.54
CA LYS A 476 33.35 -14.18 21.44
C LYS A 476 31.86 -14.30 21.74
N GLU A 477 31.48 -14.11 23.01
CA GLU A 477 30.06 -14.01 23.37
C GLU A 477 29.42 -12.78 22.71
N GLU A 478 28.22 -12.96 22.15
CA GLU A 478 27.46 -11.89 21.51
C GLU A 478 27.11 -10.79 22.52
N GLU A 479 27.79 -9.65 22.41
CA GLU A 479 27.49 -8.47 23.20
C GLU A 479 26.19 -7.83 22.70
N LYS A 480 25.27 -7.53 23.63
CA LYS A 480 24.01 -6.87 23.31
C LYS A 480 24.16 -5.36 23.42
N VAL A 481 23.83 -4.67 22.33
CA VAL A 481 23.84 -3.21 22.25
C VAL A 481 22.45 -2.67 21.96
N LEU A 482 22.08 -1.58 22.63
CA LEU A 482 20.87 -0.82 22.36
C LEU A 482 21.22 0.40 21.49
N LEU A 483 20.83 0.35 20.22
CA LEU A 483 21.00 1.46 19.27
C LEU A 483 19.83 2.43 19.39
N VAL A 484 20.13 3.71 19.63
CA VAL A 484 19.13 4.78 19.75
C VAL A 484 19.18 5.66 18.51
N PHE A 485 18.07 5.70 17.77
CA PHE A 485 17.90 6.53 16.58
C PHE A 485 16.98 7.69 16.91
N SER A 486 17.47 8.93 16.89
CA SER A 486 16.67 10.13 17.15
C SER A 486 16.77 11.16 16.02
N GLY A 487 15.70 11.94 15.85
CA GLY A 487 15.64 13.01 14.86
C GLY A 487 15.85 12.49 13.45
N VAL A 488 16.81 13.06 12.71
CA VAL A 488 17.12 12.67 11.33
C VAL A 488 17.52 11.20 11.17
N CYS A 489 18.02 10.56 12.23
CA CYS A 489 18.38 9.14 12.24
C CYS A 489 17.15 8.22 12.24
N SER A 490 15.95 8.75 12.54
CA SER A 490 14.71 7.98 12.47
C SER A 490 14.42 7.43 11.06
N ARG A 491 15.03 8.02 10.03
CA ARG A 491 14.88 7.63 8.62
C ARG A 491 15.24 6.17 8.32
N TRP A 492 16.02 5.52 9.18
CA TRP A 492 16.43 4.13 9.03
C TRP A 492 15.35 3.11 9.48
N PHE A 493 14.29 3.57 10.13
CA PHE A 493 13.20 2.70 10.60
C PHE A 493 12.57 1.76 9.55
N PRO A 494 12.32 2.17 8.29
CA PRO A 494 11.64 1.34 7.31
C PRO A 494 12.44 0.10 6.88
N VAL A 495 13.78 0.20 6.92
CA VAL A 495 14.69 -0.81 6.36
C VAL A 495 15.34 -1.71 7.40
N LEU A 496 15.25 -1.35 8.69
CA LEU A 496 15.70 -2.19 9.79
C LEU A 496 14.63 -3.23 10.12
N GLN A 497 14.92 -4.52 10.00
CA GLN A 497 14.01 -5.61 10.32
C GLN A 497 14.67 -6.59 11.30
N PRO A 498 13.92 -7.12 12.29
CA PRO A 498 14.41 -8.20 13.14
C PRO A 498 14.84 -9.44 12.34
N GLY A 499 15.90 -10.10 12.77
CA GLY A 499 16.51 -11.26 12.11
C GLY A 499 17.54 -10.90 11.04
N SER A 500 17.55 -9.65 10.54
CA SER A 500 18.47 -9.23 9.49
C SER A 500 19.81 -8.73 10.03
N PHE A 501 20.85 -8.88 9.20
CA PHE A 501 22.22 -8.45 9.48
C PHE A 501 22.54 -7.14 8.76
N TYR A 502 23.17 -6.23 9.49
CA TYR A 502 23.58 -4.93 8.98
C TYR A 502 25.02 -4.63 9.34
N ARG A 503 25.70 -3.95 8.44
CA ARG A 503 26.97 -3.28 8.69
C ARG A 503 26.67 -1.83 9.07
N LEU A 504 26.93 -1.48 10.32
CA LEU A 504 26.87 -0.11 10.82
C LEU A 504 28.21 0.57 10.51
N VAL A 505 28.17 1.68 9.77
CA VAL A 505 29.35 2.40 9.29
C VAL A 505 29.39 3.80 9.90
N ALA A 506 30.44 4.10 10.66
CA ALA A 506 30.78 5.46 11.06
C ALA A 506 31.75 6.04 10.02
N ALA A 507 31.25 6.99 9.23
CA ALA A 507 32.02 7.63 8.18
C ALA A 507 33.04 8.63 8.75
N ASN A 508 34.11 8.87 8.00
CA ASN A 508 35.08 9.95 8.22
C ASN A 508 35.83 9.84 9.57
N THR A 509 36.08 8.62 10.02
CA THR A 509 36.82 8.34 11.25
C THR A 509 37.55 7.00 11.16
N GLN A 510 38.68 6.91 11.85
CA GLN A 510 39.40 5.65 12.13
C GLN A 510 39.31 5.27 13.62
N ASP A 511 38.65 6.09 14.43
CA ASP A 511 38.49 5.86 15.85
C ASP A 511 37.45 4.76 16.10
N CYS A 512 37.92 3.57 16.45
CA CYS A 512 37.06 2.43 16.75
C CYS A 512 36.19 2.64 18.01
N SER A 513 36.57 3.54 18.92
CA SER A 513 35.81 3.80 20.16
C SER A 513 34.42 4.38 19.89
N VAL A 514 34.22 4.99 18.72
CA VAL A 514 32.95 5.60 18.29
C VAL A 514 31.81 4.57 18.17
N LEU A 515 32.13 3.30 17.95
CA LEU A 515 31.16 2.20 17.81
C LEU A 515 31.10 1.30 19.06
N ILE A 516 31.80 1.66 20.14
CA ILE A 516 31.77 0.97 21.42
C ILE A 516 30.75 1.69 22.31
N GLY A 517 29.72 0.98 22.78
CA GLY A 517 28.64 1.58 23.59
C GLY A 517 29.15 2.15 24.91
N CYS A 518 28.55 3.24 25.39
CA CYS A 518 28.87 3.76 26.72
C CYS A 518 28.19 2.89 27.78
N GLY A 519 28.98 2.23 28.63
CA GLY A 519 28.48 1.62 29.86
C GLY A 519 28.05 2.71 30.85
N VAL A 520 26.89 2.57 31.46
CA VAL A 520 26.46 3.49 32.53
C VAL A 520 27.21 3.09 33.81
N SER A 521 28.17 3.90 34.26
CA SER A 521 28.79 3.70 35.57
C SER A 521 27.76 4.03 36.66
N GLY A 522 27.12 3.01 37.21
CA GLY A 522 26.18 3.14 38.32
C GLY A 522 26.87 3.70 39.56
N ARG A 523 26.58 4.94 39.93
CA ARG A 523 26.87 5.48 41.28
C ARG A 523 25.86 4.93 42.30
N SER A 524 25.88 3.63 42.55
CA SER A 524 25.36 2.97 43.76
C SER A 524 25.51 1.47 43.56
N GLY A 525 25.93 0.73 44.60
CA GLY A 525 26.28 -0.71 44.58
C GLY A 525 25.16 -1.70 44.27
N VAL A 526 24.43 -1.48 43.18
CA VAL A 526 23.55 -2.45 42.53
C VAL A 526 24.05 -2.56 41.08
N GLU A 527 24.70 -3.68 40.75
CA GLU A 527 25.06 -4.01 39.37
C GLU A 527 23.78 -4.32 38.58
N LEU A 528 23.10 -3.27 38.09
CA LEU A 528 22.13 -3.41 37.02
C LEU A 528 22.91 -3.73 35.75
N GLN A 529 22.86 -4.98 35.29
CA GLN A 529 23.31 -5.39 33.95
C GLN A 529 22.53 -4.57 32.91
N THR A 530 23.03 -3.39 32.59
CA THR A 530 22.44 -2.47 31.64
C THR A 530 23.16 -2.70 30.31
N GLU A 531 22.39 -3.08 29.28
CA GLU A 531 22.91 -3.24 27.92
C GLU A 531 23.63 -1.95 27.49
N ALA A 532 24.77 -2.11 26.82
CA ALA A 532 25.53 -0.96 26.34
C ALA A 532 24.65 -0.13 25.39
N THR A 533 24.58 1.18 25.60
CA THR A 533 23.74 2.07 24.77
C THR A 533 24.59 2.86 23.79
N LEU A 534 24.16 2.93 22.53
CA LEU A 534 24.87 3.64 21.47
C LEU A 534 23.92 4.58 20.71
N GLN A 535 24.23 5.86 20.73
CA GLN A 535 23.47 6.90 20.02
C GLN A 535 23.94 6.98 18.57
N VAL A 536 23.04 6.68 17.62
CA VAL A 536 23.36 6.71 16.19
C VAL A 536 23.45 8.15 15.69
N ARG A 537 24.56 8.48 15.02
CA ARG A 537 24.82 9.83 14.48
C ARG A 537 24.30 9.99 13.04
N SER A 538 24.04 11.22 12.62
CA SER A 538 23.42 11.55 11.33
C SER A 538 24.29 11.23 10.10
N ASP A 539 25.60 11.24 10.29
CA ASP A 539 26.62 10.92 9.30
C ASP A 539 26.84 9.40 9.13
N TRP A 540 26.35 8.57 10.05
CA TRP A 540 26.47 7.11 9.96
C TRP A 540 25.57 6.51 8.89
N ARG A 541 25.94 5.32 8.43
CA ARG A 541 25.25 4.55 7.38
C ARG A 541 25.01 3.12 7.82
N LEU A 542 23.96 2.50 7.31
CA LEU A 542 23.63 1.10 7.52
C LEU A 542 23.56 0.42 6.15
N HIS A 543 24.31 -0.66 5.97
CA HIS A 543 24.28 -1.48 4.76
C HIS A 543 23.86 -2.90 5.11
N THR A 544 22.97 -3.48 4.33
CA THR A 544 22.41 -4.81 4.54
C THR A 544 23.40 -5.87 4.07
N LEU A 545 23.55 -6.94 4.85
CA LEU A 545 24.35 -8.11 4.51
C LEU A 545 23.42 -9.26 4.18
N THR A 546 23.28 -9.58 2.89
CA THR A 546 22.40 -10.67 2.42
C THR A 546 23.12 -12.02 2.30
N ARG A 547 24.46 -12.02 2.21
CA ARG A 547 25.29 -13.22 2.17
C ARG A 547 26.22 -13.22 3.37
N LEU A 548 25.97 -14.15 4.28
CA LEU A 548 26.83 -14.43 5.43
C LEU A 548 27.93 -15.42 5.01
N LEU A 549 29.10 -15.32 5.62
CA LEU A 549 30.07 -16.41 5.58
C LEU A 549 29.44 -17.62 6.29
N GLN A 550 29.69 -18.83 5.79
CA GLN A 550 29.09 -20.07 6.30
C GLN A 550 29.10 -20.10 7.83
N ASP A 551 27.89 -20.21 8.39
CA ASP A 551 27.51 -20.39 9.79
C ASP A 551 28.62 -20.07 10.81
N PRO A 552 28.84 -18.78 11.18
CA PRO A 552 29.43 -18.54 12.48
C PRO A 552 28.52 -19.27 13.48
N THR A 553 29.10 -19.96 14.46
CA THR A 553 28.44 -20.64 15.60
C THR A 553 27.65 -19.66 16.47
N CYS A 554 26.76 -18.91 15.82
CA CYS A 554 25.88 -17.90 16.33
C CYS A 554 24.77 -18.72 16.95
N LYS A 555 24.85 -18.92 18.28
CA LYS A 555 23.79 -19.57 19.06
C LYS A 555 22.48 -19.03 18.52
N GLN A 556 21.67 -19.89 17.90
CA GLN A 556 20.37 -19.49 17.38
C GLN A 556 19.55 -19.04 18.59
N VAL A 557 19.60 -17.74 18.91
CA VAL A 557 18.67 -17.13 19.82
C VAL A 557 17.34 -17.28 19.12
N VAL A 558 16.52 -18.21 19.62
CA VAL A 558 15.19 -18.46 19.12
C VAL A 558 14.49 -17.10 19.06
N PRO A 559 14.17 -16.59 17.85
CA PRO A 559 13.45 -15.34 17.73
C PRO A 559 12.20 -15.42 18.59
N ARG A 560 11.78 -14.31 19.21
CA ARG A 560 10.51 -14.30 19.94
C ARG A 560 9.43 -14.89 19.01
N PRO A 561 8.70 -15.92 19.45
CA PRO A 561 7.80 -16.64 18.56
C PRO A 561 6.75 -15.66 18.03
N VAL A 562 6.70 -15.52 16.71
CA VAL A 562 5.63 -14.80 16.04
C VAL A 562 4.39 -15.68 16.12
N LEU A 563 3.37 -15.21 16.84
CA LEU A 563 2.15 -15.96 17.09
C LEU A 563 1.11 -15.69 16.01
N SER A 564 0.34 -16.71 15.64
CA SER A 564 -0.91 -16.52 14.90
C SER A 564 -1.99 -15.91 15.80
N VAL A 565 -3.07 -15.41 15.20
CA VAL A 565 -4.22 -14.88 15.95
C VAL A 565 -4.76 -15.92 16.95
N SER A 566 -4.94 -17.17 16.53
CA SER A 566 -5.42 -18.27 17.40
C SER A 566 -4.47 -18.50 18.58
N GLN A 567 -3.16 -18.52 18.34
CA GLN A 567 -2.17 -18.71 19.38
C GLN A 567 -2.19 -17.57 20.41
N VAL A 568 -2.39 -16.32 19.99
CA VAL A 568 -2.52 -15.17 20.91
C VAL A 568 -3.75 -15.28 21.81
N LEU A 569 -4.85 -15.82 21.29
CA LEU A 569 -6.07 -16.01 22.06
C LEU A 569 -5.85 -17.01 23.21
N ASP A 570 -5.01 -18.04 23.00
CA ASP A 570 -4.68 -19.07 23.99
C ASP A 570 -3.43 -18.78 24.83
N CYS A 571 -2.60 -17.83 24.41
CA CYS A 571 -1.35 -17.48 25.09
C CYS A 571 -1.58 -16.83 26.47
N SER A 572 -0.67 -17.08 27.41
CA SER A 572 -0.64 -16.45 28.74
C SER A 572 0.25 -15.21 28.81
N SER A 573 1.09 -14.95 27.81
CA SER A 573 2.02 -13.81 27.81
C SER A 573 1.30 -12.47 27.65
N GLU A 574 1.75 -11.48 28.42
CA GLU A 574 1.20 -10.12 28.36
C GLU A 574 1.68 -9.33 27.13
N LEU A 575 2.94 -9.49 26.73
CA LEU A 575 3.51 -8.89 25.52
C LEU A 575 3.68 -9.97 24.47
N VAL A 576 3.09 -9.76 23.30
CA VAL A 576 3.08 -10.74 22.20
C VAL A 576 3.50 -10.10 20.89
N CYS A 577 4.04 -10.92 19.99
CA CYS A 577 4.23 -10.58 18.58
C CYS A 577 3.18 -11.36 17.78
N VAL A 578 2.33 -10.66 17.02
CA VAL A 578 1.22 -11.29 16.30
C VAL A 578 1.28 -10.97 14.81
N GLN A 579 1.12 -12.00 13.99
CA GLN A 579 0.96 -11.86 12.54
C GLN A 579 -0.46 -12.24 12.12
N GLY A 580 -1.06 -11.42 11.25
CA GLY A 580 -2.40 -11.70 10.74
C GLY A 580 -2.83 -10.77 9.61
N LEU A 581 -3.84 -11.21 8.87
CA LEU A 581 -4.50 -10.46 7.80
C LEU A 581 -5.43 -9.41 8.40
N VAL A 582 -5.36 -8.16 7.95
CA VAL A 582 -6.30 -7.13 8.37
C VAL A 582 -7.63 -7.35 7.65
N CYS A 583 -8.68 -7.61 8.42
CA CYS A 583 -10.04 -7.83 7.91
C CYS A 583 -10.88 -6.54 7.95
N GLU A 584 -10.69 -5.71 8.97
CA GLU A 584 -11.46 -4.49 9.17
C GLU A 584 -10.59 -3.43 9.84
N ARG A 585 -10.81 -2.17 9.46
CA ARG A 585 -10.21 -1.00 10.11
C ARG A 585 -11.28 0.03 10.40
N VAL A 586 -11.36 0.49 11.65
CA VAL A 586 -12.35 1.47 12.11
C VAL A 586 -11.65 2.58 12.88
N ALA A 587 -12.01 3.85 12.62
CA ALA A 587 -11.55 4.96 13.43
C ALA A 587 -12.34 5.04 14.75
N VAL A 588 -11.64 5.30 15.84
CA VAL A 588 -12.19 5.37 17.20
C VAL A 588 -12.07 6.79 17.72
N CYS A 589 -13.22 7.45 17.91
CA CYS A 589 -13.27 8.76 18.55
C CYS A 589 -13.33 8.60 20.08
N SER A 590 -12.37 9.17 20.79
CA SER A 590 -12.46 9.30 22.25
C SER A 590 -13.48 10.39 22.58
N ARG A 591 -14.52 10.05 23.35
CA ARG A 591 -15.58 11.00 23.76
C ARG A 591 -15.14 11.97 24.87
N THR A 592 -13.87 11.97 25.28
CA THR A 592 -13.42 12.58 26.54
C THR A 592 -12.51 13.80 26.43
N SER A 593 -12.34 14.45 25.26
CA SER A 593 -11.49 15.65 25.17
C SER A 593 -12.16 16.81 24.45
N GLY A 594 -12.54 17.84 25.22
CA GLY A 594 -13.01 19.15 24.76
C GLY A 594 -11.91 20.09 24.24
N SER A 595 -10.80 19.56 23.70
CA SER A 595 -9.78 20.37 23.02
C SER A 595 -9.43 19.70 21.70
N GLY A 596 -9.45 20.47 20.60
CA GLY A 596 -9.34 20.00 19.22
C GLY A 596 -7.99 19.39 18.82
N SER A 597 -7.54 18.33 19.48
CA SER A 597 -6.44 17.50 18.97
C SER A 597 -6.98 16.37 18.08
N SER A 598 -6.50 16.35 16.84
CA SER A 598 -7.03 15.65 15.68
C SER A 598 -6.59 14.18 15.54
N HIS A 599 -6.43 13.44 16.64
CA HIS A 599 -5.96 12.05 16.58
C HIS A 599 -6.90 11.08 17.28
N THR A 600 -7.87 10.60 16.49
CA THR A 600 -8.72 9.44 16.76
C THR A 600 -7.87 8.17 16.74
N GLY A 601 -7.98 7.33 17.78
CA GLY A 601 -7.36 6.00 17.77
C GLY A 601 -7.88 5.14 16.62
N VAL A 602 -7.20 4.04 16.33
CA VAL A 602 -7.62 3.09 15.27
C VAL A 602 -7.89 1.74 15.90
N ARG A 603 -8.97 1.07 15.49
CA ARG A 603 -9.23 -0.33 15.83
C ARG A 603 -9.06 -1.18 14.59
N LEU A 604 -8.20 -2.18 14.67
CA LEU A 604 -8.04 -3.21 13.65
C LEU A 604 -8.71 -4.50 14.09
N THR A 605 -9.28 -5.21 13.14
CA THR A 605 -9.66 -6.61 13.30
C THR A 605 -8.71 -7.42 12.42
N MET A 606 -7.86 -8.22 13.05
CA MET A 606 -6.92 -9.12 12.38
C MET A 606 -7.45 -10.54 12.41
N CYS A 607 -7.26 -11.29 11.33
CA CYS A 607 -7.65 -12.69 11.22
C CYS A 607 -6.45 -13.57 10.84
N ASP A 608 -6.48 -14.84 11.23
CA ASP A 608 -5.55 -15.85 10.73
C ASP A 608 -6.23 -16.81 9.73
N GLN A 609 -5.48 -17.81 9.27
CA GLN A 609 -5.95 -18.83 8.33
C GLN A 609 -7.10 -19.69 8.89
N THR A 610 -7.29 -19.74 10.21
CA THR A 610 -8.37 -20.49 10.86
C THR A 610 -9.69 -19.71 10.87
N GLY A 611 -9.66 -18.41 10.52
CA GLY A 611 -10.80 -17.51 10.58
C GLY A 611 -11.08 -16.94 11.98
N GLN A 612 -10.22 -17.21 12.97
CA GLN A 612 -10.30 -16.54 14.27
C GLN A 612 -9.88 -15.07 14.13
N SER A 613 -10.50 -14.20 14.94
CA SER A 613 -10.31 -12.75 14.86
C SER A 613 -9.82 -12.15 16.17
N LEU A 614 -8.84 -11.26 16.11
CA LEU A 614 -8.32 -10.49 17.22
C LEU A 614 -8.55 -9.00 16.98
N GLN A 615 -9.08 -8.30 17.99
CA GLN A 615 -9.18 -6.84 17.96
C GLN A 615 -7.91 -6.21 18.51
N VAL A 616 -7.34 -5.27 17.77
CA VAL A 616 -6.15 -4.51 18.18
C VAL A 616 -6.49 -3.02 18.18
N TYR A 617 -6.27 -2.36 19.32
CA TYR A 617 -6.50 -0.94 19.50
C TYR A 617 -5.18 -0.17 19.42
N LEU A 618 -5.08 0.74 18.47
CA LEU A 618 -3.93 1.60 18.24
C LEU A 618 -4.21 2.99 18.78
N ASP A 619 -3.39 3.40 19.74
CA ASP A 619 -3.32 4.78 20.20
C ASP A 619 -2.16 5.48 19.48
N LEU A 620 -2.50 6.37 18.56
CA LEU A 620 -1.52 7.08 17.70
C LEU A 620 -1.26 8.51 18.19
N ARG A 621 -1.66 8.87 19.42
CA ARG A 621 -1.44 10.23 19.96
C ARG A 621 0.04 10.62 20.09
N HIS A 622 0.90 9.64 20.33
CA HIS A 622 2.34 9.83 20.55
C HIS A 622 3.21 9.10 19.53
N ALA A 623 2.62 8.64 18.42
CA ALA A 623 3.32 7.92 17.36
C ALA A 623 2.92 8.51 15.99
N PRO A 624 3.84 8.55 15.01
CA PRO A 624 3.49 8.91 13.64
C PRO A 624 2.48 7.90 13.08
N TYR A 625 1.67 8.36 12.13
CA TYR A 625 0.66 7.51 11.51
C TYR A 625 1.32 6.39 10.68
N PRO A 626 1.01 5.10 10.94
CA PRO A 626 1.58 3.98 10.19
C PRO A 626 0.85 3.82 8.84
N LEU A 627 1.60 3.85 7.73
CA LEU A 627 1.06 3.57 6.39
C LEU A 627 0.92 2.06 6.15
N GLY A 628 0.00 1.68 5.25
CA GLY A 628 -0.19 0.28 4.85
C GLY A 628 -1.01 -0.55 5.83
N VAL A 629 -1.61 0.09 6.84
CA VAL A 629 -2.58 -0.53 7.75
C VAL A 629 -3.96 -0.55 7.07
N LEU A 630 -4.10 -1.38 6.05
CA LEU A 630 -5.30 -1.48 5.22
C LEU A 630 -5.91 -2.89 5.31
N PRO A 631 -7.24 -3.02 5.20
CA PRO A 631 -7.87 -4.33 4.95
C PRO A 631 -7.26 -5.00 3.72
N GLY A 632 -6.94 -6.31 3.85
CA GLY A 632 -6.27 -7.10 2.81
C GLY A 632 -4.76 -7.25 3.00
N ASN A 633 -4.10 -6.35 3.73
CA ASN A 633 -2.67 -6.48 4.02
C ASN A 633 -2.42 -7.44 5.20
N THR A 634 -1.30 -8.16 5.16
CA THR A 634 -0.81 -8.94 6.30
C THR A 634 0.15 -8.09 7.11
N LEU A 635 -0.12 -7.95 8.41
CA LEU A 635 0.71 -7.16 9.33
C LEU A 635 1.36 -8.07 10.36
N LEU A 636 2.60 -7.73 10.72
CA LEU A 636 3.29 -8.19 11.92
C LEU A 636 3.26 -7.04 12.94
N LEU A 637 2.61 -7.28 14.08
CA LEU A 637 2.60 -6.37 15.22
C LEU A 637 3.51 -6.93 16.32
N SER A 638 4.61 -6.23 16.59
CA SER A 638 5.60 -6.67 17.57
C SER A 638 5.43 -5.92 18.88
N GLY A 639 5.50 -6.64 20.01
CA GLY A 639 5.46 -6.05 21.34
C GLY A 639 4.12 -5.38 21.68
N VAL A 640 3.00 -5.97 21.23
CA VAL A 640 1.64 -5.49 21.60
C VAL A 640 1.20 -6.10 22.92
N GLN A 641 0.43 -5.34 23.70
CA GLN A 641 -0.05 -5.80 25.00
C GLN A 641 -1.36 -6.57 24.85
N ARG A 642 -1.36 -7.85 25.19
CA ARG A 642 -2.56 -8.69 25.33
C ARG A 642 -3.32 -8.30 26.59
N LYS A 643 -4.64 -8.14 26.46
CA LYS A 643 -5.56 -7.79 27.54
C LYS A 643 -6.81 -8.66 27.51
N LEU A 644 -7.38 -8.87 28.68
CA LEU A 644 -8.68 -9.50 28.85
C LEU A 644 -9.73 -8.41 29.12
N SER A 645 -10.82 -8.45 28.35
CA SER A 645 -11.98 -7.61 28.59
C SER A 645 -12.78 -8.13 29.79
N ARG A 646 -13.63 -7.27 30.35
CA ARG A 646 -14.55 -7.66 31.46
C ARG A 646 -15.50 -8.80 31.08
N SER A 647 -15.75 -9.00 29.79
CA SER A 647 -16.55 -10.10 29.24
C SER A 647 -15.73 -11.34 28.87
N GLY A 648 -14.46 -11.43 29.29
CA GLY A 648 -13.58 -12.57 29.05
C GLY A 648 -12.97 -12.67 27.64
N GLY A 649 -13.28 -11.72 26.74
CA GLY A 649 -12.70 -11.68 25.41
C GLY A 649 -11.27 -11.12 25.41
N VAL A 650 -10.37 -11.72 24.64
CA VAL A 650 -8.99 -11.28 24.46
C VAL A 650 -8.91 -10.19 23.39
N TYR A 651 -8.14 -9.14 23.65
CA TYR A 651 -7.82 -8.08 22.69
C TYR A 651 -6.39 -7.60 22.91
N CYS A 652 -5.81 -6.89 21.94
CA CYS A 652 -4.50 -6.27 22.10
C CYS A 652 -4.58 -4.74 22.09
N SER A 653 -3.68 -4.09 22.81
CA SER A 653 -3.46 -2.65 22.76
C SER A 653 -2.03 -2.33 22.33
N PHE A 654 -1.91 -1.37 21.43
CA PHE A 654 -0.64 -0.83 20.96
C PHE A 654 0.01 0.05 22.05
N LEU A 655 1.31 -0.14 22.25
CA LEU A 655 2.14 0.62 23.18
C LEU A 655 3.16 1.46 22.41
N PRO A 656 3.81 2.46 23.06
CA PRO A 656 4.89 3.22 22.43
C PRO A 656 6.08 2.35 21.98
N VAL A 657 6.29 1.19 22.62
CA VAL A 657 7.33 0.21 22.24
C VAL A 657 6.88 -0.73 21.11
N SER A 658 5.57 -0.75 20.79
CA SER A 658 5.02 -1.65 19.79
C SER A 658 5.41 -1.20 18.38
N CYS A 659 5.73 -2.15 17.50
CA CYS A 659 6.09 -1.88 16.11
C CYS A 659 5.08 -2.51 15.15
N ILE A 660 4.87 -1.87 14.00
CA ILE A 660 4.05 -2.40 12.90
C ILE A 660 4.94 -2.60 11.69
N SER A 661 4.93 -3.80 11.13
CA SER A 661 5.57 -4.12 9.86
C SER A 661 4.53 -4.69 8.90
N VAL A 662 4.52 -4.19 7.66
CA VAL A 662 3.69 -4.74 6.58
C VAL A 662 4.45 -5.90 5.96
N MET A 663 3.94 -7.12 6.10
CA MET A 663 4.61 -8.34 5.65
C MET A 663 4.23 -8.69 4.22
N SER A 664 2.94 -8.57 3.88
CA SER A 664 2.45 -8.78 2.53
C SER A 664 1.42 -7.73 2.15
N LEU A 665 1.41 -7.37 0.87
CA LEU A 665 0.41 -6.48 0.30
C LEU A 665 -0.82 -7.28 -0.12
N GLY A 666 -2.00 -6.73 0.08
CA GLY A 666 -3.24 -7.34 -0.36
C GLY A 666 -3.32 -7.28 -1.88
N ASP A 667 -3.22 -8.42 -2.54
CA ASP A 667 -3.63 -8.54 -3.94
C ASP A 667 -5.15 -8.59 -4.00
N SER A 668 -5.78 -7.91 -4.97
CA SER A 668 -7.20 -8.13 -5.31
C SER A 668 -7.51 -9.59 -5.68
N ARG A 669 -6.47 -10.40 -5.87
CA ARG A 669 -6.50 -11.84 -6.14
C ARG A 669 -6.37 -12.71 -4.87
N CYS A 670 -6.13 -12.11 -3.70
CA CYS A 670 -6.13 -12.85 -2.44
C CYS A 670 -7.48 -13.55 -2.31
N ALA A 671 -7.42 -14.85 -2.00
CA ALA A 671 -8.59 -15.66 -1.77
C ALA A 671 -9.51 -14.92 -0.79
N PRO A 672 -10.83 -14.84 -1.07
CA PRO A 672 -11.76 -14.27 -0.12
C PRO A 672 -11.52 -14.91 1.26
N PRO A 673 -11.69 -14.15 2.35
CA PRO A 673 -11.52 -14.68 3.69
C PRO A 673 -12.25 -16.02 3.79
N PRO A 674 -11.67 -17.03 4.46
CA PRO A 674 -12.23 -18.38 4.49
C PRO A 674 -13.71 -18.29 4.87
N PRO A 675 -14.59 -19.03 4.18
CA PRO A 675 -16.02 -18.92 4.39
C PRO A 675 -16.33 -19.19 5.87
N VAL A 676 -17.20 -18.37 6.44
CA VAL A 676 -17.62 -18.50 7.84
C VAL A 676 -18.04 -19.96 8.10
N PRO A 677 -17.49 -20.63 9.12
CA PRO A 677 -17.73 -22.05 9.33
C PRO A 677 -19.22 -22.31 9.60
N ARG A 678 -19.72 -23.43 9.06
CA ARG A 678 -21.07 -23.92 9.40
C ARG A 678 -21.00 -24.70 10.70
N MET A 679 -21.88 -24.38 11.63
CA MET A 679 -21.90 -25.01 12.96
C MET A 679 -23.30 -25.39 13.39
N HIS A 680 -23.39 -26.51 14.10
CA HIS A 680 -24.55 -26.87 14.90
C HIS A 680 -24.59 -26.07 16.21
N LEU A 681 -25.77 -25.72 16.69
CA LEU A 681 -25.97 -24.91 17.89
C LEU A 681 -25.42 -25.61 19.14
N ALA A 682 -25.59 -26.92 19.28
CA ALA A 682 -25.02 -27.67 20.41
C ALA A 682 -23.48 -27.62 20.44
N GLN A 683 -22.85 -27.79 19.28
CA GLN A 683 -21.40 -27.71 19.14
C GLN A 683 -20.89 -26.31 19.47
N TRP A 684 -21.64 -25.27 19.07
CA TRP A 684 -21.27 -23.89 19.35
C TRP A 684 -21.49 -23.50 20.82
N ALA A 685 -22.41 -24.17 21.52
CA ALA A 685 -22.64 -24.00 22.95
C ALA A 685 -21.53 -24.64 23.80
N GLY A 686 -20.93 -25.73 23.32
CA GLY A 686 -19.90 -26.50 24.02
C GLY A 686 -18.66 -25.70 24.42
N THR A 687 -17.99 -26.16 25.48
CA THR A 687 -16.87 -25.47 26.14
C THR A 687 -15.49 -25.75 25.54
N ASP A 688 -15.30 -26.85 24.81
CA ASP A 688 -13.93 -27.41 24.68
C ASP A 688 -13.24 -27.41 23.31
N GLN A 689 -13.88 -27.07 22.18
CA GLN A 689 -13.17 -27.32 20.89
C GLN A 689 -13.17 -26.22 19.84
N GLN A 690 -14.08 -25.23 19.84
CA GLN A 690 -13.99 -24.11 18.89
C GLN A 690 -14.47 -22.77 19.48
N ARG A 691 -13.52 -21.87 19.74
CA ARG A 691 -13.76 -20.46 20.11
C ARG A 691 -14.17 -19.60 18.91
N CYS A 692 -15.05 -20.13 18.06
CA CYS A 692 -15.52 -19.40 16.90
C CYS A 692 -16.55 -18.34 17.34
N ASN A 693 -16.26 -17.06 17.13
CA ASN A 693 -17.17 -15.98 17.51
C ASN A 693 -18.26 -15.72 16.46
N VAL A 694 -18.07 -16.17 15.21
CA VAL A 694 -18.99 -15.95 14.09
C VAL A 694 -19.16 -17.26 13.32
N ALA A 695 -20.38 -17.75 13.19
CA ALA A 695 -20.67 -19.00 12.49
C ALA A 695 -21.92 -18.88 11.61
N GLN A 696 -22.00 -19.70 10.57
CA GLN A 696 -23.21 -19.90 9.79
C GLN A 696 -24.06 -21.00 10.45
N VAL A 697 -25.32 -20.70 10.75
CA VAL A 697 -26.29 -21.61 11.35
C VAL A 697 -27.49 -21.72 10.41
N LYS A 698 -27.94 -22.95 10.16
CA LYS A 698 -29.22 -23.22 9.51
C LYS A 698 -30.15 -23.80 10.55
N GLY A 699 -31.25 -23.11 10.82
CA GLY A 699 -32.20 -23.51 11.85
C GLY A 699 -33.61 -23.07 11.52
N HIS A 700 -34.56 -23.48 12.33
CA HIS A 700 -35.98 -23.17 12.22
C HIS A 700 -36.35 -22.09 13.23
N VAL A 701 -37.06 -21.05 12.80
CA VAL A 701 -37.64 -20.05 13.70
C VAL A 701 -38.75 -20.70 14.49
N VAL A 702 -38.63 -20.74 15.81
CA VAL A 702 -39.64 -21.31 16.70
C VAL A 702 -40.67 -20.26 17.11
N CYS A 703 -40.20 -19.08 17.56
CA CYS A 703 -41.08 -18.01 17.99
C CYS A 703 -40.35 -16.67 18.12
N PHE A 704 -41.13 -15.58 18.16
CA PHE A 704 -40.66 -14.24 18.51
C PHE A 704 -40.77 -14.00 20.01
N LEU A 705 -39.66 -13.64 20.65
CA LEU A 705 -39.65 -13.18 22.04
C LEU A 705 -40.13 -11.73 22.13
N PHE A 706 -39.66 -10.88 21.22
CA PHE A 706 -40.18 -9.53 21.05
C PHE A 706 -39.89 -8.95 19.66
N LEU A 707 -40.67 -7.96 19.26
CA LEU A 707 -40.41 -7.06 18.14
C LEU A 707 -40.63 -5.60 18.60
N GLN A 708 -39.69 -4.72 18.24
CA GLN A 708 -39.73 -3.28 18.51
C GLN A 708 -39.45 -2.52 17.22
N LEU A 709 -40.32 -1.57 16.89
CA LEU A 709 -40.12 -0.61 15.80
C LEU A 709 -40.30 0.79 16.37
N GLN A 710 -39.39 1.71 16.05
CA GLN A 710 -39.38 3.04 16.65
C GLN A 710 -38.81 4.07 15.67
N TRP A 711 -39.39 5.27 15.69
CA TRP A 711 -38.79 6.46 15.14
C TRP A 711 -38.12 7.27 16.26
N SER A 712 -36.86 7.62 16.06
CA SER A 712 -36.07 8.46 16.96
C SER A 712 -35.65 9.74 16.25
N CYS A 713 -35.57 10.85 16.99
CA CYS A 713 -35.00 12.08 16.48
C CYS A 713 -33.50 11.89 16.30
N SER A 714 -32.99 12.21 15.11
CA SER A 714 -31.59 11.93 14.80
C SER A 714 -30.59 12.87 15.50
N GLN A 715 -31.09 13.96 16.12
CA GLN A 715 -30.28 14.88 16.92
C GLN A 715 -30.24 14.53 18.41
N CYS A 716 -31.39 14.30 19.05
CA CYS A 716 -31.48 14.11 20.51
C CYS A 716 -31.82 12.67 20.93
N GLY A 717 -32.14 11.77 19.99
CA GLY A 717 -32.50 10.36 20.27
C GLY A 717 -33.88 10.13 20.87
N SER A 718 -34.65 11.19 21.15
CA SER A 718 -36.02 11.08 21.69
C SER A 718 -36.98 10.46 20.68
N VAL A 719 -38.06 9.83 21.15
CA VAL A 719 -39.10 9.28 20.27
C VAL A 719 -39.68 10.37 19.36
N TYR A 720 -39.86 10.06 18.09
CA TYR A 720 -40.33 10.97 17.06
C TYR A 720 -41.70 10.52 16.55
N SER A 721 -42.76 11.27 16.87
CA SER A 721 -44.15 10.98 16.47
C SER A 721 -44.70 12.19 15.70
N GLN A 722 -44.50 12.20 14.37
CA GLN A 722 -44.62 13.36 13.46
C GLN A 722 -43.74 14.58 13.79
N VAL A 723 -43.56 14.88 15.07
CA VAL A 723 -42.67 15.90 15.64
C VAL A 723 -41.80 15.23 16.72
N CYS A 724 -40.62 15.78 16.98
CA CYS A 724 -39.77 15.32 18.07
C CYS A 724 -40.42 15.59 19.44
N ARG A 725 -40.58 14.55 20.27
CA ARG A 725 -41.23 14.70 21.60
C ARG A 725 -40.50 15.62 22.57
N SER A 726 -39.18 15.76 22.44
CA SER A 726 -38.39 16.71 23.24
C SER A 726 -38.39 18.13 22.68
N GLN A 727 -39.13 18.39 21.59
CA GLN A 727 -39.29 19.70 20.96
C GLN A 727 -37.95 20.39 20.61
N CYS A 728 -36.92 19.62 20.27
CA CYS A 728 -35.59 20.14 19.95
C CYS A 728 -35.49 20.92 18.61
N GLY A 729 -36.63 21.19 17.94
CA GLY A 729 -36.68 21.90 16.66
C GLY A 729 -36.24 21.10 15.42
N SER A 730 -35.73 19.87 15.60
CA SER A 730 -35.31 19.00 14.49
C SER A 730 -36.49 18.35 13.77
N SER A 731 -36.53 18.46 12.44
CA SER A 731 -37.43 17.71 11.55
C SER A 731 -36.84 16.36 11.09
N SER A 732 -35.60 16.06 11.46
CA SER A 732 -34.90 14.85 11.04
C SER A 732 -35.18 13.68 11.99
N SER A 733 -35.67 12.58 11.42
CA SER A 733 -36.08 11.37 12.13
C SER A 733 -35.44 10.12 11.50
N GLN A 734 -35.11 9.14 12.33
CA GLN A 734 -34.54 7.87 11.92
C GLN A 734 -35.43 6.71 12.38
N PHE A 735 -35.54 5.66 11.56
CA PHE A 735 -36.26 4.45 11.89
C PHE A 735 -35.32 3.37 12.45
N GLU A 736 -35.63 2.88 13.64
CA GLU A 736 -34.95 1.79 14.34
C GLU A 736 -35.87 0.57 14.42
N SER A 737 -35.33 -0.61 14.13
CA SER A 737 -36.04 -1.87 14.18
C SER A 737 -35.20 -2.92 14.90
N ARG A 738 -35.83 -3.68 15.80
CA ARG A 738 -35.17 -4.72 16.60
C ARG A 738 -36.13 -5.87 16.90
N ALA A 739 -35.68 -7.10 16.74
CA ALA A 739 -36.41 -8.28 17.19
C ALA A 739 -35.49 -9.28 17.88
N LYS A 740 -36.07 -10.14 18.71
CA LYS A 740 -35.38 -11.29 19.29
C LYS A 740 -36.24 -12.53 19.08
N VAL A 741 -35.62 -13.56 18.53
CA VAL A 741 -36.30 -14.76 18.03
C VAL A 741 -35.60 -16.01 18.55
N VAL A 742 -36.36 -17.07 18.83
CA VAL A 742 -35.82 -18.39 19.18
C VAL A 742 -35.64 -19.20 17.90
N ILE A 743 -34.46 -19.80 17.76
CA ILE A 743 -34.10 -20.65 16.63
C ILE A 743 -33.62 -22.00 17.15
N ASP A 744 -34.12 -23.06 16.53
CA ASP A 744 -33.76 -24.44 16.81
C ASP A 744 -33.20 -25.09 15.55
N ASP A 745 -32.06 -25.77 15.63
CA ASP A 745 -31.45 -26.51 14.51
C ASP A 745 -31.57 -28.03 14.63
N GLY A 746 -32.34 -28.52 15.61
CA GLY A 746 -32.47 -29.92 15.98
C GLY A 746 -31.39 -30.43 16.93
N THR A 747 -30.30 -29.68 17.13
CA THR A 747 -29.23 -30.01 18.09
C THR A 747 -29.33 -29.16 19.35
N GLY A 748 -29.85 -27.94 19.25
CA GLY A 748 -30.09 -27.08 20.39
C GLY A 748 -30.80 -25.77 20.03
N GLU A 749 -31.09 -24.96 21.05
CA GLU A 749 -31.81 -23.70 20.89
C GLU A 749 -30.90 -22.48 21.09
N ALA A 750 -31.13 -21.44 20.29
CA ALA A 750 -30.46 -20.15 20.39
C ALA A 750 -31.45 -18.99 20.32
N HIS A 751 -31.17 -17.93 21.07
CA HIS A 751 -31.88 -16.67 20.98
C HIS A 751 -31.09 -15.71 20.08
N VAL A 752 -31.67 -15.35 18.94
CA VAL A 752 -31.03 -14.52 17.93
C VAL A 752 -31.66 -13.14 17.89
N CYS A 753 -30.83 -12.11 18.04
CA CYS A 753 -31.22 -10.71 17.88
C CYS A 753 -31.06 -10.28 16.42
N PHE A 754 -32.09 -9.63 15.87
CA PHE A 754 -32.13 -9.02 14.56
C PHE A 754 -32.30 -7.50 14.69
N SER A 755 -31.68 -6.74 13.80
CA SER A 755 -31.79 -5.27 13.79
C SER A 755 -31.72 -4.70 12.38
N GLY A 756 -32.38 -3.55 12.16
CA GLY A 756 -32.33 -2.82 10.91
C GLY A 756 -32.97 -3.56 9.72
N GLY A 757 -32.33 -3.48 8.56
CA GLY A 757 -32.84 -4.08 7.32
C GLY A 757 -32.97 -5.61 7.34
N LEU A 758 -32.22 -6.31 8.21
CA LEU A 758 -32.36 -7.77 8.38
C LEU A 758 -33.76 -8.16 8.84
N LEU A 759 -34.44 -7.27 9.57
CA LEU A 759 -35.78 -7.51 10.08
C LEU A 759 -36.84 -7.45 8.98
N GLN A 760 -36.62 -6.64 7.94
CA GLN A 760 -37.47 -6.62 6.76
C GLN A 760 -37.45 -8.00 6.07
N THR A 761 -36.26 -8.55 5.85
CA THR A 761 -36.08 -9.88 5.27
C THR A 761 -36.65 -10.98 6.17
N LEU A 762 -36.48 -10.86 7.49
CA LEU A 762 -37.08 -11.79 8.45
C LEU A 762 -38.61 -11.74 8.42
N LEU A 763 -39.22 -10.58 8.28
CA LEU A 763 -40.68 -10.44 8.17
C LEU A 763 -41.22 -10.71 6.75
N ARG A 764 -40.34 -10.98 5.77
CA ARG A 764 -40.69 -11.16 4.34
C ARG A 764 -41.53 -10.02 3.77
N LEU A 765 -41.24 -8.79 4.18
CA LEU A 765 -41.94 -7.61 3.67
C LEU A 765 -41.22 -7.06 2.44
N ALA A 766 -41.97 -6.86 1.35
CA ALA A 766 -41.48 -6.13 0.18
C ALA A 766 -41.09 -4.70 0.57
N ASP A 767 -40.22 -4.04 -0.20
CA ASP A 767 -39.76 -2.68 0.12
C ASP A 767 -40.93 -1.69 0.28
N SER A 768 -41.95 -1.77 -0.58
CA SER A 768 -43.17 -0.94 -0.48
C SER A 768 -43.99 -1.19 0.80
N GLN A 769 -44.10 -2.44 1.23
CA GLN A 769 -44.80 -2.82 2.46
C GLN A 769 -44.02 -2.38 3.71
N TRP A 770 -42.69 -2.51 3.68
CA TRP A 770 -41.81 -2.06 4.74
C TRP A 770 -41.87 -0.53 4.90
N GLU A 771 -41.84 0.23 3.80
CA GLU A 771 -42.04 1.67 3.81
C GLU A 771 -43.44 2.07 4.29
N GLY A 772 -44.47 1.31 3.92
CA GLY A 772 -45.83 1.48 4.44
C GLY A 772 -45.89 1.31 5.95
N LEU A 773 -45.27 0.25 6.47
CA LEU A 773 -45.17 -0.02 7.90
C LEU A 773 -44.41 1.10 8.63
N GLN A 774 -43.28 1.54 8.08
CA GLN A 774 -42.50 2.65 8.59
C GLN A 774 -43.35 3.93 8.72
N ARG A 775 -44.14 4.27 7.69
CA ARG A 775 -45.06 5.42 7.71
C ARG A 775 -46.14 5.28 8.78
N ALA A 776 -46.75 4.10 8.93
CA ALA A 776 -47.74 3.83 9.97
C ALA A 776 -47.15 3.99 11.39
N VAL A 777 -45.98 3.42 11.64
CA VAL A 777 -45.27 3.58 12.93
C VAL A 777 -44.88 5.03 13.19
N LYS A 778 -44.59 5.83 12.15
CA LYS A 778 -44.19 7.25 12.30
C LYS A 778 -45.24 8.13 12.95
N VAL A 779 -46.52 7.78 12.79
CA VAL A 779 -47.64 8.48 13.42
C VAL A 779 -47.62 8.25 14.94
N LYS A 780 -47.38 7.02 15.40
CA LYS A 780 -47.30 6.66 16.82
C LYS A 780 -45.95 6.96 17.48
N GLY A 781 -44.89 6.93 16.68
CA GLY A 781 -43.50 7.09 17.07
C GLY A 781 -42.82 5.79 17.53
N HIS A 782 -43.51 4.88 18.22
CA HIS A 782 -42.93 3.58 18.60
C HIS A 782 -44.00 2.50 18.78
N ILE A 783 -43.58 1.24 18.65
CA ILE A 783 -44.40 0.06 18.92
C ILE A 783 -43.52 -1.09 19.42
N ARG A 784 -44.00 -1.82 20.42
CA ARG A 784 -43.34 -2.99 21.02
C ARG A 784 -44.37 -4.09 21.22
N ILE A 785 -44.04 -5.31 20.81
CA ILE A 785 -44.89 -6.49 20.94
C ILE A 785 -44.11 -7.67 21.52
N PHE A 786 -44.77 -8.45 22.38
CA PHE A 786 -44.23 -9.63 23.06
C PHE A 786 -45.12 -10.86 22.81
N PRO A 787 -44.97 -11.56 21.67
CA PRO A 787 -45.85 -12.66 21.28
C PRO A 787 -45.97 -13.81 22.29
N GLN A 788 -44.87 -14.15 22.99
CA GLN A 788 -44.83 -15.19 24.03
C GLN A 788 -44.78 -14.66 25.48
N GLY A 789 -44.97 -13.35 25.71
CA GLY A 789 -44.82 -12.74 27.04
C GLY A 789 -46.06 -12.87 27.91
N ARG A 790 -46.28 -14.00 28.60
CA ARG A 790 -47.38 -14.15 29.58
C ARG A 790 -47.27 -13.26 30.84
N SER A 791 -46.22 -12.42 30.97
CA SER A 791 -45.97 -11.61 32.18
C SER A 791 -45.30 -10.24 31.93
N LEU A 792 -45.11 -9.81 30.68
CA LEU A 792 -44.58 -8.47 30.38
C LEU A 792 -45.71 -7.65 29.75
N LEU A 793 -46.12 -6.56 30.40
CA LEU A 793 -47.13 -5.64 29.91
C LEU A 793 -46.72 -5.13 28.52
N CYS A 794 -47.53 -5.41 27.50
CA CYS A 794 -47.42 -4.74 26.22
C CYS A 794 -47.81 -3.27 26.44
N ASP A 795 -47.00 -2.33 25.95
CA ASP A 795 -47.24 -0.88 26.06
C ASP A 795 -48.35 -0.40 25.09
N GLY A 796 -49.03 -1.35 24.43
CA GLY A 796 -49.96 -1.12 23.33
C GLY A 796 -51.41 -1.22 23.76
N ASP A 797 -52.21 -0.26 23.31
CA ASP A 797 -53.67 -0.35 23.31
C ASP A 797 -54.10 -1.60 22.51
N PRO A 798 -54.82 -2.57 23.11
CA PRO A 798 -55.26 -3.78 22.40
C PRO A 798 -56.16 -3.49 21.19
N ASP A 799 -56.77 -2.30 21.11
CA ASP A 799 -57.60 -1.86 19.98
C ASP A 799 -56.78 -1.25 18.81
N ASP A 800 -55.44 -1.21 18.93
CA ASP A 800 -54.57 -0.75 17.84
C ASP A 800 -54.43 -1.80 16.74
N PHE A 801 -55.02 -1.52 15.57
CA PHE A 801 -54.88 -2.32 14.35
C PHE A 801 -53.43 -2.64 14.00
N LEU A 802 -52.48 -1.72 14.22
CA LEU A 802 -51.07 -1.96 13.91
C LEU A 802 -50.42 -2.95 14.87
N HIS A 803 -50.75 -2.85 16.16
CA HIS A 803 -50.32 -3.79 17.18
C HIS A 803 -50.89 -5.18 16.93
N HIS A 804 -52.20 -5.27 16.66
CA HIS A 804 -52.86 -6.52 16.33
C HIS A 804 -52.25 -7.18 15.07
N PHE A 805 -52.06 -6.40 13.98
CA PHE A 805 -51.43 -6.89 12.76
C PHE A 805 -50.03 -7.47 13.03
N LEU A 806 -49.14 -6.73 13.70
CA LEU A 806 -47.79 -7.19 13.97
C LEU A 806 -47.76 -8.38 14.94
N PHE A 807 -48.67 -8.43 15.91
CA PHE A 807 -48.83 -9.57 16.81
C PHE A 807 -49.24 -10.83 16.04
N CYS A 808 -50.23 -10.73 15.15
CA CYS A 808 -50.67 -11.83 14.29
C CYS A 808 -49.55 -12.30 13.35
N VAL A 809 -48.82 -11.37 12.72
CA VAL A 809 -47.67 -11.72 11.86
C VAL A 809 -46.62 -12.48 12.66
N CYS A 810 -46.16 -11.95 13.79
CA CYS A 810 -45.13 -12.59 14.62
C CYS A 810 -45.55 -13.90 15.28
N SER A 811 -46.86 -14.17 15.37
CA SER A 811 -47.42 -15.41 15.92
C SER A 811 -47.87 -16.40 14.83
N SER A 812 -47.75 -16.04 13.55
CA SER A 812 -48.20 -16.89 12.44
C SER A 812 -47.21 -18.00 12.12
N ASP A 813 -47.71 -19.15 11.67
CA ASP A 813 -46.89 -20.27 11.22
C ASP A 813 -46.03 -19.94 10.00
N VAL A 814 -46.39 -18.91 9.23
CA VAL A 814 -45.60 -18.39 8.09
C VAL A 814 -44.23 -17.86 8.57
N MET A 815 -44.17 -17.40 9.82
CA MET A 815 -42.95 -16.92 10.44
C MET A 815 -42.12 -18.04 11.06
N CYS A 816 -42.75 -19.18 11.41
CA CYS A 816 -42.10 -20.39 11.91
C CYS A 816 -41.57 -21.22 10.75
N ARG A 817 -40.34 -20.92 10.31
CA ARG A 817 -39.78 -21.47 9.07
C ARG A 817 -38.27 -21.69 9.15
N PRO A 818 -37.70 -22.54 8.28
CA PRO A 818 -36.24 -22.66 8.16
C PRO A 818 -35.63 -21.36 7.63
N ILE A 819 -34.51 -20.96 8.22
CA ILE A 819 -33.69 -19.83 7.79
C ILE A 819 -32.20 -20.16 7.88
N SER A 820 -31.42 -19.53 7.01
CA SER A 820 -29.96 -19.64 7.02
C SER A 820 -29.32 -18.31 7.41
N LEU A 821 -28.58 -18.31 8.51
CA LEU A 821 -28.07 -17.12 9.17
C LEU A 821 -26.56 -17.17 9.32
N THR A 822 -25.91 -16.01 9.27
CA THR A 822 -24.59 -15.81 9.84
C THR A 822 -24.74 -15.02 11.13
N CYS A 823 -24.29 -15.62 12.23
CA CYS A 823 -24.50 -15.12 13.57
C CYS A 823 -23.17 -14.81 14.25
N ARG A 824 -23.19 -13.87 15.19
CA ARG A 824 -22.09 -13.61 16.13
C ARG A 824 -22.52 -13.99 17.54
N ARG A 825 -21.70 -14.78 18.24
CA ARG A 825 -21.93 -15.20 19.63
C ARG A 825 -21.65 -14.05 20.60
N LEU A 826 -22.51 -13.87 21.59
CA LEU A 826 -22.26 -12.98 22.74
C LEU A 826 -21.57 -13.79 23.85
N THR A 827 -20.34 -13.42 24.21
CA THR A 827 -19.58 -14.02 25.30
C THR A 827 -20.06 -13.49 26.64
N ASN A 828 -21.25 -13.90 27.06
CA ASN A 828 -21.72 -13.77 28.44
C ASN A 828 -22.20 -15.14 28.88
N GLN A 829 -21.25 -15.98 29.30
CA GLN A 829 -21.58 -17.24 29.97
C GLN A 829 -21.97 -16.89 31.42
N ARG A 830 -23.26 -16.98 31.70
CA ARG A 830 -23.78 -17.00 33.08
C ARG A 830 -23.90 -18.46 33.52
N PRO A 831 -23.80 -18.74 34.83
CA PRO A 831 -23.94 -20.11 35.34
C PRO A 831 -25.26 -20.74 34.93
N GLU A 832 -25.28 -22.08 34.92
CA GLU A 832 -26.48 -22.88 34.67
C GLU A 832 -27.63 -22.43 35.56
N GLU A 833 -28.83 -22.41 34.98
CA GLU A 833 -30.03 -21.97 35.68
C GLU A 833 -30.93 -23.19 35.90
N VAL A 834 -31.40 -23.37 37.14
CA VAL A 834 -32.41 -24.39 37.44
C VAL A 834 -33.74 -23.86 36.90
N ARG A 835 -34.30 -24.55 35.91
CA ARG A 835 -35.62 -24.23 35.35
C ARG A 835 -36.62 -25.33 35.71
N ARG A 836 -37.86 -24.88 35.91
CA ARG A 836 -39.01 -25.75 36.14
C ARG A 836 -39.70 -26.01 34.82
N PHE A 837 -39.93 -27.28 34.52
CA PHE A 837 -40.68 -27.73 33.35
C PHE A 837 -41.90 -28.49 33.80
N THR A 838 -43.03 -28.24 33.14
CA THR A 838 -44.25 -29.02 33.28
C THR A 838 -44.37 -29.94 32.06
N ARG A 839 -44.59 -31.23 32.31
CA ARG A 839 -44.98 -32.17 31.25
C ARG A 839 -46.22 -32.93 31.73
N GLY A 840 -47.39 -32.56 31.20
CA GLY A 840 -48.66 -32.95 31.79
C GLY A 840 -48.79 -32.37 33.20
N ASP A 841 -49.15 -33.22 34.16
CA ASP A 841 -49.37 -32.82 35.57
C ASP A 841 -48.11 -32.90 36.45
N ARG A 842 -46.95 -33.25 35.87
CA ARG A 842 -45.70 -33.42 36.61
C ARG A 842 -44.76 -32.24 36.38
N GLU A 843 -44.24 -31.71 37.48
CA GLU A 843 -43.19 -30.69 37.48
C GLU A 843 -41.81 -31.33 37.67
N PHE A 844 -40.86 -30.93 36.83
CA PHE A 844 -39.46 -31.34 36.89
C PHE A 844 -38.59 -30.10 37.04
N MET A 845 -37.52 -30.22 37.83
CA MET A 845 -36.47 -29.20 37.88
C MET A 845 -35.22 -29.75 37.23
N THR A 846 -34.73 -29.06 36.20
CA THR A 846 -33.50 -29.43 35.50
C THR A 846 -32.55 -28.26 35.49
N ARG A 847 -31.25 -28.55 35.64
CA ARG A 847 -30.19 -27.59 35.38
C ARG A 847 -29.97 -27.53 33.88
N LEU A 848 -30.15 -26.37 33.29
CA LEU A 848 -29.89 -26.16 31.89
C LEU A 848 -28.88 -25.03 31.69
N PRO A 849 -27.95 -25.18 30.74
CA PRO A 849 -27.20 -24.04 30.24
C PRO A 849 -28.20 -23.06 29.60
N ARG A 850 -27.96 -21.75 29.80
CA ARG A 850 -28.81 -20.74 29.16
C ARG A 850 -28.67 -20.85 27.63
N PRO A 851 -29.78 -20.61 26.87
CA PRO A 851 -29.73 -20.64 25.41
C PRO A 851 -28.68 -19.68 24.87
N LEU A 852 -27.99 -20.11 23.81
CA LEU A 852 -26.98 -19.32 23.10
C LEU A 852 -27.55 -17.94 22.74
N GLN A 853 -26.88 -16.87 23.15
CA GLN A 853 -27.27 -15.51 22.75
C GLN A 853 -26.46 -15.13 21.51
N LEU A 854 -27.16 -14.94 20.39
CA LEU A 854 -26.57 -14.64 19.09
C LEU A 854 -27.08 -13.30 18.56
N THR A 855 -26.28 -12.64 17.73
CA THR A 855 -26.69 -11.48 16.92
C THR A 855 -26.56 -11.84 15.45
N CYS A 856 -27.63 -11.68 14.68
CA CYS A 856 -27.59 -11.91 13.24
C CYS A 856 -26.78 -10.81 12.56
N VAL A 857 -25.82 -11.21 11.73
CA VAL A 857 -25.00 -10.31 10.89
C VAL A 857 -25.50 -10.35 9.45
N HIS A 858 -25.89 -11.53 8.98
CA HIS A 858 -26.44 -11.74 7.64
C HIS A 858 -27.57 -12.77 7.69
N LEU A 859 -28.66 -12.50 6.99
CA LEU A 859 -29.75 -13.46 6.74
C LEU A 859 -29.78 -13.72 5.24
N LYS A 860 -29.60 -14.98 4.83
CA LYS A 860 -29.76 -15.33 3.42
C LYS A 860 -31.24 -15.22 3.07
N PRO A 861 -31.62 -14.42 2.06
CA PRO A 861 -32.96 -14.50 1.49
C PRO A 861 -33.14 -15.91 0.92
N ASP A 862 -34.35 -16.45 1.08
CA ASP A 862 -34.73 -17.74 0.51
C ASP A 862 -34.81 -17.69 -1.01
#